data_AF-A0A2H6H0J4-F1
#
_entry.id   AF-A0A2H6H0J4-F1
#
_cell.length_a   1.000
_cell.length_b   1.000
_cell.length_c   1.000
_cell.angle_alpha   90.00
_cell.angle_beta   90.00
_cell.angle_gamma   90.00
#
_symmetry.space_group_name_H-M   'P 1'
#
loop_
_entity.id
_entity.type
_entity.pdbx_description
1 polymer ?
#
loop_
_entity_poly.entity_id
_entity_poly.type
_entity_poly.pdbx_seq_one_letter_code
_entity_poly.pdbx_strand_id
1 'polypeptide(L)'
;MLEKLGEVLRKATNKIANAIFLDKNLVDSIVRDLQRALIEADVNIHLIKQLSDKIKKAALDERIKGIEKKEHIIKLLHDELVKILGEYKQLKLKKGQNRIMLFGLYGCGKCVHGKSNIQLSDGNIIRAENLYEGYGGRFNEENIEDGKIIDISNENLFVPSFNPQTLKIENKKATHLWKLKKEELIEIKLNNGNDYSIKVTPEHPFFVLRNGQVTQIRADEITEDDFISVPNEIEVKGKSINLFDKIKNLDLYVYLTPKEAKECILKKYNRLKEAHEDLKFKKNYIQFTQDIKKGKIPIELLEKRELNFLRIKGYNDKTVISLPLFLISEFAEFIGYVIGDGYINKGYIEITTENPEIIKRIIELSKILFNLIPTITKDKRTKNLYQIRLNSRTLVEIFKIFNLTPGRKGKKLQVPKQIICSNNEAVRSFIRAYFDCDSHPTNNKRQIELISESQIIIQQINLLLRRFGILSTISKKIINKIPYWRLYIKAKYAEIYSEKIGYLIKSKQEKVSKYKQIGEIQGAGNQDMVPLGNALKALRLILGFSIGEIQENAVYSYGIYEQKGFISRGQLRKLILYYKLRKKGFFLDILEDISENTLLREKYSHNVINGVLKHLKNEGFIEIENKQINLSQRGKQYLQMVCRSEHKNLLNTLEFLSLSNICWIPVKEINQIKNDEEFVYDLTIEDNHSFIANGIIVHNTTTIAKLGNYFAKRGNKVALVGLDVHRPAAKEQLKQLAEQNKLNYFIEFEEDDAIKTWKNIEPKLKEYNVVLIDTAGRHTLDRELVQEIKSLSKYVKPTESILVMPADIGQAAKKQSQEFKDTVDISGVIITRMDSTAKGGGALTACGETKAGVYFIGTGEKVNDIEEFNPESFLSRLLGMGDLQSLIEKIKLVTDEDSQKAMQQRLEEGKLSLEDVVEQVKSMGSLGGFDKIKSMIPGMSSAKIPENLMENQQEKISKWEHIIKSMTQEEKNNPELLKEKNTGTSRINRIAKGSGVNNSDIRSLLKQYDMLNSMIGSSSQFDPEKPMSQKQMMKMAKKFMKGKKFKF
;
A
#
# COMPACT_ATOMS: atom_id res chain seq x y z
N MET A 1 11.19 12.37 12.17
CA MET A 1 11.20 12.98 13.52
C MET A 1 12.29 12.41 14.45
N LEU A 2 12.62 11.11 14.44
CA LEU A 2 13.88 10.61 15.01
C LEU A 2 15.11 11.35 14.45
N GLU A 3 15.05 11.77 13.18
CA GLU A 3 16.02 12.69 12.57
C GLU A 3 16.11 14.05 13.28
N LYS A 4 14.99 14.62 13.77
CA LYS A 4 14.97 15.89 14.50
C LYS A 4 15.65 15.74 15.88
N LEU A 5 15.38 14.64 16.58
CA LEU A 5 16.11 14.28 17.81
C LEU A 5 17.60 14.10 17.53
N GLY A 6 17.96 13.34 16.49
CA GLY A 6 19.34 13.17 16.03
C GLY A 6 20.02 14.50 15.67
N GLU A 7 19.32 15.41 15.00
CA GLU A 7 19.83 16.75 14.69
C GLU A 7 20.10 17.60 15.93
N VAL A 8 19.21 17.57 16.93
CA VAL A 8 19.41 18.31 18.18
C VAL A 8 20.57 17.72 18.97
N LEU A 9 20.66 16.39 19.06
CA LEU A 9 21.80 15.70 19.70
C LEU A 9 23.12 16.03 18.99
N ARG A 10 23.14 16.01 17.65
CA ARG A 10 24.30 16.40 16.84
C ARG A 10 24.67 17.87 17.00
N LYS A 11 23.69 18.78 17.08
CA LYS A 11 23.93 20.20 17.36
C LYS A 11 24.50 20.40 18.76
N ALA A 12 24.00 19.68 19.76
CA ALA A 12 24.51 19.71 21.13
C ALA A 12 25.96 19.22 21.21
N THR A 13 26.28 18.06 20.62
CA THR A 13 27.65 17.53 20.60
C THR A 13 28.61 18.44 19.82
N ASN A 14 28.17 19.01 18.69
CA ASN A 14 28.96 19.98 17.92
C ASN A 14 29.19 21.29 18.67
N LYS A 15 28.18 21.82 19.40
CA LYS A 15 28.34 23.01 20.25
C LYS A 15 29.40 22.75 21.33
N ILE A 16 29.42 21.57 21.94
CA ILE A 16 30.43 21.19 22.96
C ILE A 16 31.82 21.05 22.32
N ALA A 17 31.92 20.37 21.18
CA ALA A 17 33.18 20.12 20.50
C ALA A 17 33.87 21.43 20.04
N ASN A 18 33.09 22.35 19.45
CA ASN A 18 33.60 23.58 18.82
C ASN A 18 33.75 24.77 19.79
N ALA A 19 33.22 24.71 21.01
CA ALA A 19 33.29 25.81 21.97
C ALA A 19 34.74 26.12 22.38
N ILE A 20 35.18 27.38 22.38
CA ILE A 20 36.54 27.73 22.82
C ILE A 20 36.69 27.52 24.34
N PHE A 21 35.68 27.91 25.12
CA PHE A 21 35.55 27.64 26.56
C PHE A 21 34.13 27.14 26.86
N LEU A 22 34.02 26.17 27.79
CA LEU A 22 32.74 25.69 28.32
C LEU A 22 32.35 26.55 29.52
N ASP A 23 31.63 27.64 29.28
CA ASP A 23 31.07 28.48 30.34
C ASP A 23 29.69 27.97 30.80
N LYS A 24 29.24 28.45 31.96
CA LYS A 24 27.97 28.03 32.57
C LYS A 24 26.77 28.30 31.65
N ASN A 25 26.81 29.42 30.92
CA ASN A 25 25.74 29.84 30.02
C ASN A 25 25.59 28.91 28.82
N LEU A 26 26.71 28.52 28.18
CA LEU A 26 26.70 27.59 27.07
C LEU A 26 26.20 26.21 27.51
N VAL A 27 26.67 25.70 28.66
CA VAL A 27 26.23 24.40 29.18
C VAL A 27 24.74 24.42 29.51
N ASP A 28 24.23 25.47 30.15
CA ASP A 28 22.81 25.62 30.41
C ASP A 28 21.98 25.69 29.12
N SER A 29 22.50 26.32 28.05
CA SER A 29 21.83 26.35 26.76
C SER A 29 21.73 24.95 26.11
N ILE A 30 22.82 24.18 26.15
CA ILE A 30 22.86 22.81 25.61
C ILE A 30 21.94 21.89 26.38
N VAL A 31 21.93 21.98 27.72
CA VAL A 31 21.05 21.20 28.56
C VAL A 31 19.58 21.52 28.27
N ARG A 32 19.21 22.79 28.08
CA ARG A 32 17.83 23.17 27.70
C ARG A 32 17.43 22.61 26.34
N ASP A 33 18.33 22.66 25.36
CA ASP A 33 18.08 22.09 24.02
C ASP A 33 17.86 20.56 24.10
N LEU A 34 18.68 19.86 24.89
CA LEU A 34 18.56 18.42 25.13
C LEU A 34 17.26 18.07 25.87
N GLN A 35 16.91 18.83 26.91
CA GLN A 35 15.67 18.63 27.67
C GLN A 35 14.44 18.75 26.77
N ARG A 36 14.37 19.78 25.92
CA ARG A 36 13.25 19.96 24.98
C ARG A 36 13.12 18.79 24.04
N ALA A 37 14.23 18.34 23.44
CA ALA A 37 14.20 17.25 22.47
C ALA A 37 13.81 15.90 23.10
N LEU A 38 14.26 15.61 24.32
CA LEU A 38 13.90 14.38 25.03
C LEU A 38 12.45 14.41 25.55
N ILE A 39 11.92 15.57 25.94
CA ILE A 39 10.50 15.75 26.29
C ILE A 39 9.62 15.58 25.05
N GLU A 40 10.00 16.16 23.90
CA GLU A 40 9.30 15.95 22.61
C GLU A 40 9.28 14.48 22.20
N ALA A 41 10.30 13.71 22.57
CA ALA A 41 10.38 12.27 22.34
C ALA A 41 9.63 11.41 23.38
N ASP A 42 8.87 12.04 24.28
CA ASP A 42 8.12 11.42 25.37
C ASP A 42 9.01 10.61 26.34
N VAL A 43 10.22 11.07 26.62
CA VAL A 43 11.12 10.43 27.61
C VAL A 43 10.78 10.87 29.03
N ASN A 44 10.88 9.97 30.01
CA ASN A 44 10.60 10.23 31.41
C ASN A 44 11.37 11.46 31.94
N ILE A 45 10.64 12.45 32.45
CA ILE A 45 11.18 13.72 32.98
C ILE A 45 12.23 13.49 34.07
N HIS A 46 12.10 12.42 34.86
CA HIS A 46 13.08 12.10 35.90
C HIS A 46 14.45 11.72 35.32
N LEU A 47 14.48 10.89 34.27
CA LEU A 47 15.71 10.54 33.56
C LEU A 47 16.34 11.76 32.90
N ILE A 48 15.52 12.62 32.30
CA ILE A 48 15.96 13.88 31.69
C ILE A 48 16.63 14.79 32.73
N LYS A 49 16.04 14.90 33.92
CA LYS A 49 16.59 15.70 35.02
C LYS A 49 17.93 15.12 35.51
N GLN A 50 18.01 13.81 35.72
CA GLN A 50 19.25 13.14 36.14
C GLN A 50 20.39 13.34 35.12
N LEU A 51 20.11 13.17 33.83
CA LEU A 51 21.07 13.44 32.76
C LEU A 51 21.56 14.88 32.80
N SER A 52 20.62 15.83 32.93
CA SER A 52 20.90 17.26 32.99
C SER A 52 21.81 17.61 34.17
N ASP A 53 21.52 17.09 35.36
CA ASP A 53 22.27 17.36 36.57
C ASP A 53 23.70 16.78 36.50
N LYS A 54 23.86 15.58 35.92
CA LYS A 54 25.18 14.97 35.67
C LYS A 54 26.03 15.81 34.71
N ILE A 55 25.45 16.27 33.60
CA ILE A 55 26.16 17.10 32.62
C ILE A 55 26.60 18.42 33.25
N LYS A 56 25.71 19.10 34.01
CA LYS A 56 26.05 20.34 34.71
C LYS A 56 27.15 20.14 35.74
N LYS A 57 27.11 19.04 36.51
CA LYS A 57 28.13 18.72 37.50
C LYS A 57 29.50 18.46 36.85
N ALA A 58 29.54 17.70 35.75
CA ALA A 58 30.78 17.46 35.01
C ALA A 58 31.33 18.75 34.37
N ALA A 59 30.47 19.66 33.92
CA ALA A 59 30.87 20.96 33.41
C ALA A 59 31.43 21.90 34.48
N LEU A 60 31.03 21.75 35.75
CA LEU A 60 31.51 22.56 36.88
C LEU A 60 32.77 21.97 37.57
N ASP A 61 33.24 20.78 37.16
CA ASP A 61 34.46 20.20 37.74
C ASP A 61 35.70 20.97 37.24
N GLU A 62 36.38 21.65 38.16
CA GLU A 62 37.58 22.47 37.89
C GLU A 62 38.86 21.62 37.76
N ARG A 63 38.80 20.33 38.10
CA ARG A 63 39.96 19.42 38.10
C ARG A 63 40.36 18.94 36.70
N ILE A 64 39.45 19.00 35.72
CA ILE A 64 39.64 18.56 34.34
C ILE A 64 39.71 19.80 33.43
N LYS A 65 40.76 19.98 32.63
CA LYS A 65 40.99 21.23 31.85
C LYS A 65 41.05 20.98 30.34
N GLY A 66 40.61 21.98 29.57
CA GLY A 66 40.81 22.03 28.11
C GLY A 66 40.05 20.95 27.32
N ILE A 67 40.76 20.24 26.42
CA ILE A 67 40.18 19.26 25.48
C ILE A 67 39.61 18.04 26.23
N GLU A 68 40.27 17.60 27.31
CA GLU A 68 39.82 16.46 28.12
C GLU A 68 38.43 16.69 28.73
N LYS A 69 38.10 17.94 29.10
CA LYS A 69 36.79 18.29 29.65
C LYS A 69 35.67 18.17 28.61
N LYS A 70 35.94 18.52 27.35
CA LYS A 70 34.96 18.40 26.26
C LYS A 70 34.71 16.94 25.90
N GLU A 71 35.77 16.17 25.74
CA GLU A 71 35.69 14.73 25.47
C GLU A 71 34.97 13.99 26.59
N HIS A 72 35.24 14.36 27.85
CA HIS A 72 34.55 13.79 29.01
C HIS A 72 33.05 14.06 29.00
N ILE A 73 32.60 15.28 28.66
CA ILE A 73 31.18 15.62 28.61
C ILE A 73 30.48 14.93 27.42
N ILE A 74 31.12 14.85 26.25
CA ILE A 74 30.56 14.13 25.09
C ILE A 74 30.41 12.65 25.41
N LYS A 75 31.44 12.05 26.03
CA LYS A 75 31.39 10.65 26.49
C LYS A 75 30.31 10.44 27.54
N LEU A 76 30.20 11.32 28.53
CA LEU A 76 29.16 11.27 29.56
C LEU A 76 27.76 11.34 28.96
N LEU A 77 27.55 12.25 28.00
CA LEU A 77 26.29 12.39 27.28
C LEU A 77 25.95 11.12 26.51
N HIS A 78 26.90 10.56 25.76
CA HIS A 78 26.73 9.32 25.03
C HIS A 78 26.39 8.15 25.97
N ASP A 79 27.20 7.92 27.00
CA ASP A 79 27.06 6.78 27.92
C ASP A 79 25.74 6.85 28.69
N GLU A 80 25.28 8.03 29.09
CA GLU A 80 23.99 8.18 29.77
C GLU A 80 22.80 8.03 28.80
N LEU A 81 22.91 8.47 27.54
CA LEU A 81 21.87 8.23 26.53
C LEU A 81 21.74 6.74 26.19
N VAL A 82 22.86 6.00 26.10
CA VAL A 82 22.84 4.54 25.93
C VAL A 82 22.16 3.88 27.13
N LYS A 83 22.50 4.27 28.37
CA LYS A 83 21.82 3.75 29.58
C LYS A 83 20.32 4.02 29.59
N ILE A 84 19.91 5.20 29.13
CA ILE A 84 18.49 5.58 29.04
C ILE A 84 17.76 4.70 28.01
N LEU A 85 18.37 4.40 26.86
CA LEU A 85 17.82 3.51 25.83
C LEU A 85 17.80 2.02 26.24
N GLY A 86 18.57 1.64 27.26
CA GLY A 86 18.65 0.29 27.81
C GLY A 86 19.89 -0.48 27.34
N GLU A 87 20.07 -1.69 27.87
CA GLU A 87 21.19 -2.57 27.50
C GLU A 87 20.93 -3.29 26.17
N TYR A 88 21.98 -3.53 25.39
CA TYR A 88 21.89 -4.35 24.20
C TYR A 88 21.47 -5.77 24.59
N LYS A 89 20.34 -6.21 24.04
CA LYS A 89 19.83 -7.56 24.26
C LYS A 89 19.65 -8.24 22.90
N GLN A 90 20.43 -9.28 22.67
CA GLN A 90 20.30 -10.10 21.46
C GLN A 90 19.44 -11.33 21.75
N LEU A 91 18.53 -11.66 20.85
CA LEU A 91 17.77 -12.90 20.90
C LEU A 91 18.66 -14.07 20.44
N LYS A 92 19.33 -14.73 21.38
CA LYS A 92 20.24 -15.85 21.10
C LYS A 92 19.51 -17.17 21.03
N LEU A 93 19.49 -17.79 19.85
CA LEU A 93 18.97 -19.14 19.68
C LEU A 93 19.91 -20.15 20.36
N LYS A 94 19.38 -21.00 21.22
CA LYS A 94 20.10 -22.09 21.90
C LYS A 94 20.26 -23.28 20.95
N LYS A 95 21.26 -24.15 21.21
CA LYS A 95 21.38 -25.44 20.51
C LYS A 95 20.14 -26.29 20.81
N GLY A 96 19.41 -26.69 19.77
CA GLY A 96 18.14 -27.43 19.86
C GLY A 96 16.96 -26.63 19.32
N GLN A 97 15.75 -27.02 19.70
CA GLN A 97 14.51 -26.34 19.31
C GLN A 97 14.28 -25.10 20.20
N ASN A 98 14.12 -23.94 19.58
CA ASN A 98 13.80 -22.68 20.23
C ASN A 98 12.31 -22.38 20.06
N ARG A 99 11.58 -22.30 21.16
CA ARG A 99 10.15 -21.95 21.19
C ARG A 99 10.03 -20.50 21.61
N ILE A 100 9.63 -19.64 20.69
CA ILE A 100 9.50 -18.19 20.91
C ILE A 100 8.01 -17.86 20.91
N MET A 101 7.52 -17.36 22.02
CA MET A 101 6.10 -17.05 22.21
C MET A 101 5.88 -15.54 22.16
N LEU A 102 4.97 -15.09 21.29
CA LEU A 102 4.69 -13.66 21.05
C LEU A 102 3.40 -13.24 21.75
N PHE A 103 3.47 -12.14 22.50
CA PHE A 103 2.36 -11.55 23.25
C PHE A 103 2.04 -10.15 22.73
N GLY A 104 0.80 -9.67 22.91
CA GLY A 104 0.46 -8.25 22.66
C GLY A 104 0.27 -7.86 21.19
N LEU A 105 -0.04 -8.80 20.30
CA LEU A 105 -0.26 -8.55 18.87
C LEU A 105 -1.61 -7.84 18.61
N TYR A 106 -1.68 -6.56 18.97
CA TYR A 106 -2.85 -5.73 18.70
C TYR A 106 -3.05 -5.50 17.19
N GLY A 107 -4.25 -5.82 16.72
CA GLY A 107 -4.85 -5.30 15.49
C GLY A 107 -5.68 -4.03 15.73
N CYS A 108 -5.40 -3.27 16.78
CA CYS A 108 -6.25 -2.14 17.18
C CYS A 108 -5.98 -0.90 16.31
N GLY A 109 -7.04 -0.41 15.67
CA GLY A 109 -7.06 0.95 15.11
C GLY A 109 -7.10 1.06 13.58
N LYS A 110 -7.55 0.05 12.83
CA LYS A 110 -7.71 0.16 11.36
C LYS A 110 -9.19 0.19 10.99
N CYS A 111 -9.90 1.22 11.41
CA CYS A 111 -11.36 1.28 11.29
C CYS A 111 -11.81 2.43 10.38
N VAL A 112 -12.98 2.27 9.79
CA VAL A 112 -13.69 3.30 9.05
C VAL A 112 -14.83 3.87 9.91
N HIS A 113 -15.18 5.12 9.69
CA HIS A 113 -16.32 5.76 10.35
C HIS A 113 -17.66 5.06 9.99
N GLY A 114 -18.66 5.04 10.90
CA GLY A 114 -19.94 4.33 10.71
C GLY A 114 -20.74 4.71 9.47
N LYS A 115 -20.80 6.02 9.16
CA LYS A 115 -21.36 6.56 7.89
C LYS A 115 -20.61 6.17 6.61
N SER A 116 -19.46 5.49 6.67
CA SER A 116 -18.73 5.08 5.48
C SER A 116 -19.51 4.02 4.71
N ASN A 117 -19.68 4.24 3.40
CA ASN A 117 -20.40 3.35 2.50
C ASN A 117 -19.48 2.20 2.06
N ILE A 118 -19.75 1.00 2.57
CA ILE A 118 -19.10 -0.25 2.17
C ILE A 118 -19.76 -0.80 0.91
N GLN A 119 -18.93 -1.18 -0.06
CA GLN A 119 -19.41 -1.80 -1.29
C GLN A 119 -19.32 -3.33 -1.19
N LEU A 120 -20.45 -4.00 -1.46
CA LEU A 120 -20.56 -5.45 -1.49
C LEU A 120 -20.40 -5.99 -2.92
N SER A 121 -19.99 -7.25 -3.05
CA SER A 121 -19.76 -7.91 -4.35
C SER A 121 -21.03 -8.14 -5.17
N ASP A 122 -22.19 -8.17 -4.53
CA ASP A 122 -23.49 -8.19 -5.21
C ASP A 122 -23.91 -6.79 -5.73
N GLY A 123 -23.04 -5.80 -5.51
CA GLY A 123 -23.20 -4.44 -5.93
C GLY A 123 -23.95 -3.55 -4.95
N ASN A 124 -24.48 -4.10 -3.85
CA ASN A 124 -25.10 -3.30 -2.80
C ASN A 124 -24.09 -2.35 -2.16
N ILE A 125 -24.63 -1.24 -1.67
CA ILE A 125 -23.89 -0.24 -0.93
C ILE A 125 -24.61 -0.07 0.39
N ILE A 126 -23.88 -0.26 1.48
CA ILE A 126 -24.42 -0.23 2.84
C ILE A 126 -23.45 0.53 3.72
N ARG A 127 -23.98 1.33 4.65
CA ARG A 127 -23.12 2.00 5.63
C ARG A 127 -22.51 0.96 6.58
N ALA A 128 -21.29 1.21 7.04
CA ALA A 128 -20.61 0.29 7.95
C ALA A 128 -21.43 0.03 9.23
N GLU A 129 -22.08 1.07 9.78
CA GLU A 129 -23.00 0.96 10.92
C GLU A 129 -24.17 0.00 10.65
N ASN A 130 -24.86 0.19 9.52
CA ASN A 130 -26.03 -0.59 9.14
C ASN A 130 -25.66 -2.03 8.76
N LEU A 131 -24.44 -2.22 8.23
CA LEU A 131 -23.93 -3.54 7.94
C LEU A 131 -23.76 -4.31 9.24
N TYR A 132 -23.08 -3.74 10.23
CA TYR A 132 -22.91 -4.37 11.54
C TYR A 132 -24.27 -4.67 12.21
N GLU A 133 -25.15 -3.67 12.30
CA GLU A 133 -26.47 -3.81 12.94
C GLU A 133 -27.37 -4.86 12.27
N GLY A 134 -27.24 -5.02 10.94
CA GLY A 134 -27.98 -6.04 10.19
C GLY A 134 -27.66 -7.47 10.63
N TYR A 135 -26.47 -7.70 11.20
CA TYR A 135 -26.03 -8.99 11.72
C TYR A 135 -26.10 -9.05 13.27
N GLY A 136 -25.94 -7.93 13.97
CA GLY A 136 -25.91 -7.87 15.45
C GLY A 136 -27.19 -8.29 16.16
N GLY A 137 -28.31 -8.39 15.45
CA GLY A 137 -29.57 -8.96 15.97
C GLY A 137 -29.81 -10.43 15.62
N ARG A 138 -28.94 -11.06 14.82
CA ARG A 138 -29.11 -12.43 14.30
C ARG A 138 -28.02 -13.40 14.77
N PHE A 139 -26.86 -12.87 15.13
CA PHE A 139 -25.68 -13.61 15.55
C PHE A 139 -25.23 -13.12 16.93
N ASN A 140 -24.52 -13.98 17.66
CA ASN A 140 -23.99 -13.60 18.96
C ASN A 140 -22.92 -12.52 18.81
N GLU A 141 -23.10 -11.41 19.51
CA GLU A 141 -22.09 -10.36 19.63
C GLU A 141 -21.15 -10.72 20.79
N GLU A 142 -19.86 -10.90 20.49
CA GLU A 142 -18.84 -11.04 21.52
C GLU A 142 -18.39 -9.64 21.94
N ASN A 143 -18.42 -9.37 23.24
CA ASN A 143 -17.94 -8.11 23.81
C ASN A 143 -16.42 -8.16 23.93
N ILE A 144 -15.75 -7.13 23.41
CA ILE A 144 -14.31 -6.91 23.54
C ILE A 144 -14.08 -5.58 24.27
N GLU A 145 -12.90 -5.40 24.83
CA GLU A 145 -12.60 -4.29 25.76
C GLU A 145 -12.89 -2.89 25.18
N ASP A 146 -12.62 -2.71 23.89
CA ASP A 146 -12.85 -1.47 23.15
C ASP A 146 -14.10 -1.53 22.24
N GLY A 147 -14.99 -2.52 22.36
CA GLY A 147 -16.12 -2.66 21.45
C GLY A 147 -16.80 -4.03 21.39
N LYS A 148 -17.24 -4.43 20.20
CA LYS A 148 -17.95 -5.68 19.94
C LYS A 148 -17.56 -6.28 18.59
N ILE A 149 -17.62 -7.59 18.47
CA ILE A 149 -17.36 -8.34 17.23
C ILE A 149 -18.51 -9.29 16.92
N ILE A 150 -18.77 -9.52 15.64
CA ILE A 150 -19.71 -10.53 15.13
C ILE A 150 -18.94 -11.43 14.16
N ASP A 151 -18.99 -12.74 14.41
CA ASP A 151 -18.56 -13.75 13.45
C ASP A 151 -19.66 -13.98 12.39
N ILE A 152 -19.28 -13.81 11.13
CA ILE A 152 -20.10 -14.04 9.94
C ILE A 152 -19.41 -15.01 8.96
N SER A 153 -18.45 -15.81 9.43
CA SER A 153 -17.70 -16.80 8.65
C SER A 153 -18.62 -17.82 7.95
N ASN A 154 -19.78 -18.14 8.52
CA ASN A 154 -20.77 -19.04 7.91
C ASN A 154 -21.69 -18.35 6.90
N GLU A 155 -21.65 -17.02 6.81
CA GLU A 155 -22.51 -16.24 5.92
C GLU A 155 -21.82 -15.93 4.59
N ASN A 156 -22.63 -15.83 3.53
CA ASN A 156 -22.14 -15.54 2.17
C ASN A 156 -22.03 -14.03 1.93
N LEU A 157 -21.32 -13.31 2.81
CA LEU A 157 -21.01 -11.89 2.62
C LEU A 157 -19.69 -11.74 1.84
N PHE A 158 -19.77 -11.22 0.61
CA PHE A 158 -18.60 -10.98 -0.23
C PHE A 158 -18.41 -9.47 -0.46
N VAL A 159 -17.17 -9.02 -0.44
CA VAL A 159 -16.76 -7.66 -0.76
C VAL A 159 -15.71 -7.66 -1.87
N PRO A 160 -15.68 -6.65 -2.75
CA PRO A 160 -14.57 -6.48 -3.67
C PRO A 160 -13.34 -6.05 -2.89
N SER A 161 -12.26 -6.79 -3.09
CA SER A 161 -11.00 -6.68 -2.35
C SER A 161 -9.84 -6.55 -3.32
N PHE A 162 -8.81 -5.79 -2.93
CA PHE A 162 -7.70 -5.47 -3.80
C PHE A 162 -6.53 -6.44 -3.59
N ASN A 163 -6.11 -7.11 -4.66
CA ASN A 163 -4.94 -7.97 -4.65
C ASN A 163 -3.69 -7.15 -5.04
N PRO A 164 -2.76 -6.87 -4.11
CA PRO A 164 -1.57 -6.05 -4.40
C PRO A 164 -0.56 -6.74 -5.33
N GLN A 165 -0.63 -8.07 -5.50
CA GLN A 165 0.26 -8.81 -6.40
C GLN A 165 -0.23 -8.76 -7.84
N THR A 166 -1.53 -8.90 -8.07
CA THR A 166 -2.13 -8.90 -9.41
C THR A 166 -2.60 -7.52 -9.86
N LEU A 167 -2.67 -6.56 -8.94
CA LEU A 167 -3.29 -5.24 -9.09
C LEU A 167 -4.75 -5.28 -9.61
N LYS A 168 -5.48 -6.34 -9.26
CA LYS A 168 -6.88 -6.55 -9.63
C LYS A 168 -7.79 -6.51 -8.42
N ILE A 169 -9.07 -6.22 -8.68
CA ILE A 169 -10.14 -6.34 -7.69
C ILE A 169 -10.74 -7.74 -7.83
N GLU A 170 -10.82 -8.46 -6.72
CA GLU A 170 -11.34 -9.81 -6.62
C GLU A 170 -12.42 -9.85 -5.53
N ASN A 171 -13.45 -10.69 -5.69
CA ASN A 171 -14.46 -10.83 -4.65
C ASN A 171 -13.95 -11.78 -3.57
N LYS A 172 -13.88 -11.29 -2.32
CA LYS A 172 -13.42 -12.05 -1.16
C LYS A 172 -14.48 -12.04 -0.08
N LYS A 173 -14.51 -13.09 0.73
CA LYS A 173 -15.49 -13.26 1.78
C LYS A 173 -15.11 -12.41 3.00
N ALA A 174 -16.09 -11.78 3.63
CA ALA A 174 -15.94 -11.14 4.92
C ALA A 174 -16.27 -12.17 6.00
N THR A 175 -15.37 -12.36 6.96
CA THR A 175 -15.52 -13.34 8.05
C THR A 175 -15.96 -12.71 9.35
N HIS A 176 -15.57 -11.45 9.60
CA HIS A 176 -15.89 -10.76 10.86
C HIS A 176 -16.27 -9.32 10.62
N LEU A 177 -17.19 -8.83 11.46
CA LEU A 177 -17.57 -7.43 11.56
C LEU A 177 -17.17 -6.88 12.92
N TRP A 178 -16.44 -5.77 12.93
CA TRP A 178 -15.95 -5.12 14.13
C TRP A 178 -16.69 -3.82 14.39
N LYS A 179 -16.96 -3.52 15.67
CA LYS A 179 -17.52 -2.26 16.15
C LYS A 179 -16.68 -1.81 17.34
N LEU A 180 -15.91 -0.74 17.21
CA LEU A 180 -14.91 -0.29 18.20
C LEU A 180 -15.15 1.16 18.61
N LYS A 181 -14.74 1.56 19.82
CA LYS A 181 -14.81 2.96 20.28
C LYS A 181 -13.50 3.68 19.97
N LYS A 182 -13.58 4.80 19.24
CA LYS A 182 -12.43 5.69 18.94
C LYS A 182 -12.87 7.15 18.89
N GLU A 183 -12.05 8.05 19.43
CA GLU A 183 -12.38 9.48 19.56
C GLU A 183 -11.80 10.35 18.44
N GLU A 184 -10.72 9.91 17.79
CA GLU A 184 -10.03 10.69 16.76
C GLU A 184 -10.06 9.97 15.41
N LEU A 185 -10.27 10.74 14.34
CA LEU A 185 -10.26 10.28 12.96
C LEU A 185 -9.51 11.27 12.07
N ILE A 186 -9.08 10.76 10.93
CA ILE A 186 -8.53 11.55 9.83
C ILE A 186 -9.50 11.47 8.66
N GLU A 187 -9.92 12.64 8.19
CA GLU A 187 -10.68 12.80 6.97
C GLU A 187 -9.71 13.10 5.82
N ILE A 188 -9.62 12.17 4.87
CA ILE A 188 -8.83 12.34 3.65
C ILE A 188 -9.78 12.66 2.51
N LYS A 189 -9.66 13.84 1.91
CA LYS A 189 -10.43 14.25 0.73
C LYS A 189 -9.56 14.15 -0.52
N LEU A 190 -10.09 13.51 -1.57
CA LEU A 190 -9.39 13.36 -2.84
C LEU A 190 -9.74 14.47 -3.86
N ASN A 191 -8.81 14.79 -4.76
CA ASN A 191 -8.94 15.85 -5.78
C ASN A 191 -9.79 15.45 -7.00
N ASN A 192 -10.65 14.45 -6.85
CA ASN A 192 -11.63 14.03 -7.85
C ASN A 192 -13.07 14.42 -7.49
N GLY A 193 -13.28 15.24 -6.45
CA GLY A 193 -14.59 15.73 -5.99
C GLY A 193 -14.70 15.76 -4.46
N ASN A 194 -15.47 16.70 -3.91
CA ASN A 194 -15.57 16.91 -2.45
C ASN A 194 -16.18 15.73 -1.66
N ASP A 195 -16.74 14.72 -2.33
CA ASP A 195 -17.43 13.58 -1.69
C ASP A 195 -16.59 12.28 -1.66
N TYR A 196 -15.39 12.27 -2.27
CA TYR A 196 -14.41 11.22 -2.01
C TYR A 196 -13.61 11.58 -0.76
N SER A 197 -14.34 11.70 0.33
CA SER A 197 -13.80 11.79 1.67
C SER A 197 -13.94 10.42 2.32
N ILE A 198 -12.86 9.92 2.91
CA ILE A 198 -12.94 8.80 3.83
C ILE A 198 -12.49 9.27 5.19
N LYS A 199 -13.29 8.93 6.20
CA LYS A 199 -12.99 9.18 7.61
C LYS A 199 -12.53 7.85 8.20
N VAL A 200 -11.28 7.79 8.61
CA VAL A 200 -10.66 6.58 9.16
C VAL A 200 -9.89 6.91 10.42
N THR A 201 -9.57 5.90 11.20
CA THR A 201 -8.63 6.06 12.31
C THR A 201 -7.23 6.44 11.79
N PRO A 202 -6.43 7.21 12.53
CA PRO A 202 -5.10 7.67 12.10
C PRO A 202 -4.19 6.55 11.59
N GLU A 203 -4.32 5.34 12.14
CA GLU A 203 -3.49 4.17 11.86
C GLU A 203 -3.92 3.40 10.61
N HIS A 204 -5.02 3.79 9.97
CA HIS A 204 -5.58 3.08 8.84
C HIS A 204 -4.67 3.19 7.58
N PRO A 205 -4.19 2.09 6.99
CA PRO A 205 -3.28 2.14 5.85
C PRO A 205 -4.00 2.23 4.50
N PHE A 206 -3.42 3.02 3.60
CA PHE A 206 -3.82 3.16 2.21
C PHE A 206 -2.70 2.72 1.28
N PHE A 207 -3.05 2.23 0.10
CA PHE A 207 -2.07 2.11 -0.99
C PHE A 207 -1.87 3.47 -1.63
N VAL A 208 -0.63 3.96 -1.60
CA VAL A 208 -0.20 5.25 -2.13
C VAL A 208 0.86 5.05 -3.21
N LEU A 209 0.73 5.78 -4.32
CA LEU A 209 1.71 5.83 -5.39
C LEU A 209 2.62 7.05 -5.22
N ARG A 210 3.90 6.83 -4.88
CA ARG A 210 4.96 7.86 -4.81
C ARG A 210 6.05 7.54 -5.83
N ASN A 211 6.37 8.49 -6.71
CA ASN A 211 7.45 8.36 -7.71
C ASN A 211 7.41 7.07 -8.54
N GLY A 212 6.22 6.63 -8.96
CA GLY A 212 6.05 5.41 -9.75
C GLY A 212 6.12 4.10 -8.96
N GLN A 213 6.22 4.14 -7.63
CA GLN A 213 6.17 2.97 -6.74
C GLN A 213 4.91 2.95 -5.87
N VAL A 214 4.25 1.79 -5.81
CA VAL A 214 3.11 1.55 -4.92
C VAL A 214 3.63 1.18 -3.53
N THR A 215 3.21 1.91 -2.51
CA THR A 215 3.58 1.73 -1.11
C THR A 215 2.33 1.74 -0.23
N GLN A 216 2.42 1.24 1.00
CA GLN A 216 1.36 1.35 1.98
C GLN A 216 1.72 2.48 2.96
N ILE A 217 0.81 3.43 3.19
CA ILE A 217 1.02 4.60 4.04
C ILE A 217 -0.20 4.80 4.94
N ARG A 218 0.02 5.15 6.21
CA ARG A 218 -1.05 5.38 7.19
C ARG A 218 -1.75 6.71 6.96
N ALA A 219 -3.00 6.82 7.40
CA ALA A 219 -3.82 8.01 7.21
C ALA A 219 -3.16 9.30 7.73
N ASP A 220 -2.42 9.22 8.84
CA ASP A 220 -1.71 10.33 9.49
C ASP A 220 -0.39 10.74 8.82
N GLU A 221 0.12 9.91 7.91
CA GLU A 221 1.38 10.12 7.18
C GLU A 221 1.17 10.51 5.71
N ILE A 222 -0.08 10.47 5.25
CA ILE A 222 -0.46 10.90 3.91
C ILE A 222 -0.29 12.41 3.80
N THR A 223 0.19 12.88 2.65
CA THR A 223 0.33 14.31 2.34
C THR A 223 -0.47 14.68 1.09
N GLU A 224 -0.61 15.97 0.79
CA GLU A 224 -1.30 16.45 -0.42
C GLU A 224 -0.57 16.07 -1.73
N ASP A 225 0.72 15.70 -1.65
CA ASP A 225 1.51 15.23 -2.79
C ASP A 225 1.25 13.75 -3.14
N ASP A 226 0.49 13.05 -2.30
CA ASP A 226 0.23 11.62 -2.44
C ASP A 226 -0.93 11.29 -3.35
N PHE A 227 -0.85 10.12 -3.98
CA PHE A 227 -1.91 9.57 -4.81
C PHE A 227 -2.47 8.30 -4.21
N ILE A 228 -3.75 8.31 -3.86
CA ILE A 228 -4.43 7.17 -3.24
C ILE A 228 -5.07 6.28 -4.31
N SER A 229 -5.03 4.96 -4.06
CA SER A 229 -5.64 3.95 -4.92
C SER A 229 -7.17 3.99 -4.88
N VAL A 230 -7.76 4.02 -6.07
CA VAL A 230 -9.21 4.02 -6.29
C VAL A 230 -9.54 3.03 -7.41
N PRO A 231 -10.51 2.12 -7.25
CA PRO A 231 -10.85 1.17 -8.30
C PRO A 231 -11.52 1.89 -9.47
N ASN A 232 -10.97 1.69 -10.67
CA ASN A 232 -11.46 2.25 -11.93
C ASN A 232 -12.72 1.50 -12.42
N GLU A 233 -12.74 0.18 -12.24
CA GLU A 233 -13.85 -0.70 -12.59
C GLU A 233 -14.11 -1.68 -11.45
N ILE A 234 -15.39 -1.92 -11.17
CA ILE A 234 -15.83 -2.89 -10.16
C ILE A 234 -16.76 -3.87 -10.84
N GLU A 235 -16.30 -5.10 -10.99
CA GLU A 235 -17.09 -6.16 -11.59
C GLU A 235 -18.15 -6.65 -10.59
N VAL A 236 -19.41 -6.58 -11.00
CA VAL A 236 -20.53 -7.08 -10.22
C VAL A 236 -21.20 -8.21 -11.00
N LYS A 237 -21.19 -9.42 -10.42
CA LYS A 237 -21.98 -10.55 -10.91
C LYS A 237 -23.45 -10.31 -10.56
N GLY A 238 -24.11 -9.44 -11.33
CA GLY A 238 -25.50 -9.06 -11.09
C GLY A 238 -26.44 -10.26 -11.11
N LYS A 239 -27.51 -10.20 -10.33
CA LYS A 239 -28.48 -11.29 -10.15
C LYS A 239 -29.73 -11.03 -10.99
N SER A 240 -30.36 -12.10 -11.49
CA SER A 240 -31.71 -12.01 -12.03
C SER A 240 -32.68 -11.79 -10.86
N ILE A 241 -33.28 -10.60 -10.79
CA ILE A 241 -34.18 -10.25 -9.69
C ILE A 241 -35.58 -10.74 -10.02
N ASN A 242 -36.05 -11.74 -9.27
CA ASN A 242 -37.42 -12.21 -9.34
C ASN A 242 -38.34 -11.27 -8.56
N LEU A 243 -39.34 -10.73 -9.24
CA LEU A 243 -40.34 -9.82 -8.68
C LEU A 243 -41.49 -10.55 -8.00
N PHE A 244 -41.71 -11.84 -8.32
CA PHE A 244 -42.77 -12.67 -7.76
C PHE A 244 -42.77 -12.67 -6.24
N ASP A 245 -41.59 -12.92 -5.64
CA ASP A 245 -41.43 -13.02 -4.19
C ASP A 245 -41.79 -11.73 -3.45
N LYS A 246 -41.76 -10.58 -4.15
CA LYS A 246 -42.12 -9.27 -3.57
C LYS A 246 -43.59 -8.92 -3.77
N ILE A 247 -44.23 -9.42 -4.83
CA ILE A 247 -45.64 -9.13 -5.13
C ILE A 247 -46.60 -10.17 -4.55
N LYS A 248 -46.14 -11.38 -4.18
CA LYS A 248 -47.00 -12.47 -3.66
C LYS A 248 -47.73 -12.13 -2.35
N ASN A 249 -47.22 -11.17 -1.60
CA ASN A 249 -47.81 -10.71 -0.33
C ASN A 249 -48.72 -9.49 -0.51
N LEU A 250 -48.97 -9.05 -1.75
CA LEU A 250 -49.90 -7.96 -2.05
C LEU A 250 -51.30 -8.53 -2.33
N ASP A 251 -52.33 -7.74 -2.02
CA ASP A 251 -53.73 -8.03 -2.35
C ASP A 251 -53.95 -7.92 -3.87
N LEU A 252 -53.53 -8.95 -4.61
CA LEU A 252 -53.60 -9.05 -6.06
C LEU A 252 -54.30 -10.34 -6.52
N TYR A 253 -55.08 -10.22 -7.58
CA TYR A 253 -55.57 -11.35 -8.37
C TYR A 253 -54.67 -11.56 -9.58
N VAL A 254 -54.38 -12.82 -9.90
CA VAL A 254 -53.70 -13.27 -11.12
C VAL A 254 -54.70 -13.91 -12.07
N TYR A 255 -54.52 -13.69 -13.36
CA TYR A 255 -55.30 -14.31 -14.43
C TYR A 255 -54.44 -15.32 -15.19
N LEU A 256 -54.77 -16.60 -15.06
CA LEU A 256 -54.15 -17.75 -15.72
C LEU A 256 -55.13 -18.40 -16.69
N THR A 257 -54.75 -19.51 -17.33
CA THR A 257 -55.74 -20.35 -18.01
C THR A 257 -56.62 -21.07 -16.98
N PRO A 258 -57.88 -21.43 -17.32
CA PRO A 258 -58.77 -22.13 -16.38
C PRO A 258 -58.22 -23.46 -15.86
N LYS A 259 -57.43 -24.16 -16.68
CA LYS A 259 -56.75 -25.41 -16.32
C LYS A 259 -55.68 -25.16 -15.25
N GLU A 260 -54.81 -24.18 -15.48
CA GLU A 260 -53.72 -23.82 -14.56
C GLU A 260 -54.24 -23.26 -13.23
N ALA A 261 -55.29 -22.44 -13.27
CA ALA A 261 -55.95 -21.92 -12.08
C ALA A 261 -56.51 -23.05 -11.20
N LYS A 262 -57.12 -24.07 -11.82
CA LYS A 262 -57.64 -25.25 -11.13
C LYS A 262 -56.50 -26.10 -10.53
N GLU A 263 -55.41 -26.30 -11.26
CA GLU A 263 -54.21 -27.01 -10.77
C GLU A 263 -53.57 -26.32 -9.57
N CYS A 264 -53.42 -24.99 -9.60
CA CYS A 264 -52.87 -24.22 -8.47
C CYS A 264 -53.69 -24.39 -7.19
N ILE A 265 -55.03 -24.45 -7.30
CA ILE A 265 -55.90 -24.65 -6.15
C ILE A 265 -55.84 -26.08 -5.65
N LEU A 266 -55.90 -27.07 -6.56
CA LEU A 266 -55.93 -28.49 -6.21
C LEU A 266 -54.61 -29.02 -5.62
N LYS A 267 -53.50 -28.29 -5.81
CA LYS A 267 -52.22 -28.59 -5.15
C LYS A 267 -52.20 -28.22 -3.67
N LYS A 268 -52.89 -27.14 -3.29
CA LYS A 268 -52.91 -26.65 -1.89
C LYS A 268 -54.12 -27.16 -1.10
N TYR A 269 -55.22 -27.46 -1.79
CA TYR A 269 -56.46 -27.95 -1.19
C TYR A 269 -56.99 -29.14 -1.99
N ASN A 270 -57.44 -30.20 -1.32
CA ASN A 270 -57.95 -31.39 -2.00
C ASN A 270 -59.28 -31.12 -2.72
N ARG A 271 -60.08 -30.17 -2.21
CA ARG A 271 -61.37 -29.78 -2.78
C ARG A 271 -61.50 -28.27 -2.94
N LEU A 272 -62.19 -27.83 -4.00
CA LEU A 272 -62.53 -26.43 -4.24
C LEU A 272 -63.36 -25.80 -3.10
N LYS A 273 -64.15 -26.62 -2.39
CA LYS A 273 -64.96 -26.18 -1.26
C LYS A 273 -64.10 -25.84 -0.03
N GLU A 274 -63.08 -26.64 0.26
CA GLU A 274 -62.11 -26.39 1.33
C GLU A 274 -61.31 -25.11 1.06
N ALA A 275 -60.86 -24.91 -0.19
CA ALA A 275 -60.20 -23.69 -0.61
C ALA A 275 -61.07 -22.43 -0.41
N HIS A 276 -62.39 -22.56 -0.60
CA HIS A 276 -63.33 -21.45 -0.42
C HIS A 276 -63.58 -21.10 1.05
N GLU A 277 -63.56 -22.08 1.94
CA GLU A 277 -63.80 -21.91 3.38
C GLU A 277 -62.57 -21.35 4.11
N ASP A 278 -61.36 -21.76 3.68
CA ASP A 278 -60.08 -21.33 4.28
C ASP A 278 -59.63 -19.94 3.80
N LEU A 279 -59.76 -19.67 2.50
CA LEU A 279 -59.52 -18.35 1.95
C LEU A 279 -60.72 -17.47 2.30
N LYS A 280 -60.54 -16.47 3.18
CA LYS A 280 -61.57 -15.50 3.62
C LYS A 280 -62.10 -14.63 2.47
N PHE A 281 -62.70 -15.22 1.44
CA PHE A 281 -63.30 -14.53 0.32
C PHE A 281 -64.56 -13.81 0.80
N LYS A 282 -64.66 -12.50 0.53
CA LYS A 282 -65.91 -11.73 0.73
C LYS A 282 -67.04 -12.12 -0.26
N LYS A 283 -66.98 -13.27 -0.92
CA LYS A 283 -67.87 -13.67 -2.03
C LYS A 283 -68.44 -15.07 -1.79
N ASN A 284 -69.59 -15.40 -2.40
CA ASN A 284 -70.20 -16.72 -2.30
C ASN A 284 -69.50 -17.79 -3.18
N TYR A 285 -69.74 -19.08 -2.88
CA TYR A 285 -69.09 -20.23 -3.56
C TYR A 285 -69.33 -20.27 -5.08
N ILE A 286 -70.51 -19.83 -5.54
CA ILE A 286 -70.86 -19.76 -6.97
C ILE A 286 -69.95 -18.76 -7.68
N GLN A 287 -69.72 -17.60 -7.09
CA GLN A 287 -68.89 -16.58 -7.69
C GLN A 287 -67.40 -16.91 -7.60
N PHE A 288 -66.98 -17.67 -6.59
CA PHE A 288 -65.63 -18.25 -6.51
C PHE A 288 -65.37 -19.25 -7.64
N THR A 289 -66.27 -20.20 -7.88
CA THR A 289 -66.14 -21.17 -8.97
C THR A 289 -66.19 -20.52 -10.36
N GLN A 290 -66.96 -19.45 -10.54
CA GLN A 290 -66.95 -18.64 -11.76
C GLN A 290 -65.63 -17.86 -11.96
N ASP A 291 -65.06 -17.29 -10.90
CA ASP A 291 -63.76 -16.60 -10.97
C ASP A 291 -62.66 -17.61 -11.40
N ILE A 292 -62.69 -18.85 -10.91
CA ILE A 292 -61.75 -19.92 -11.33
C ILE A 292 -61.95 -20.34 -12.78
N LYS A 293 -63.20 -20.46 -13.26
CA LYS A 293 -63.49 -20.74 -14.68
C LYS A 293 -62.98 -19.63 -15.61
N LYS A 294 -62.85 -18.40 -15.10
CA LYS A 294 -62.23 -17.27 -15.78
C LYS A 294 -60.70 -17.21 -15.58
N GLY A 295 -60.12 -18.20 -14.92
CA GLY A 295 -58.70 -18.30 -14.62
C GLY A 295 -58.21 -17.34 -13.54
N LYS A 296 -59.12 -16.73 -12.76
CA LYS A 296 -58.80 -15.72 -11.75
C LYS A 296 -58.58 -16.36 -10.39
N ILE A 297 -57.38 -16.19 -9.84
CA ILE A 297 -57.01 -16.68 -8.51
C ILE A 297 -56.26 -15.59 -7.71
N PRO A 298 -56.30 -15.58 -6.37
CA PRO A 298 -55.39 -14.77 -5.56
C PRO A 298 -53.93 -15.13 -5.84
N ILE A 299 -53.04 -14.14 -5.80
CA ILE A 299 -51.60 -14.34 -6.07
C ILE A 299 -50.93 -15.29 -5.06
N GLU A 300 -51.45 -15.37 -3.84
CA GLU A 300 -50.98 -16.27 -2.77
C GLU A 300 -51.12 -17.76 -3.12
N LEU A 301 -51.99 -18.11 -4.08
CA LEU A 301 -52.18 -19.49 -4.55
C LEU A 301 -51.28 -19.84 -5.74
N LEU A 302 -50.55 -18.87 -6.27
CA LEU A 302 -49.61 -19.11 -7.35
C LEU A 302 -48.29 -19.62 -6.76
N GLU A 303 -47.90 -20.83 -7.12
CA GLU A 303 -46.55 -21.32 -6.86
C GLU A 303 -45.56 -20.75 -7.89
N LYS A 304 -44.27 -20.79 -7.56
CA LYS A 304 -43.19 -20.32 -8.44
C LYS A 304 -43.24 -21.11 -9.75
N ARG A 305 -43.67 -20.45 -10.83
CA ARG A 305 -43.71 -20.97 -12.21
C ARG A 305 -42.75 -20.18 -13.10
N GLU A 306 -42.23 -20.82 -14.14
CA GLU A 306 -41.48 -20.16 -15.23
C GLU A 306 -42.42 -19.41 -16.18
N LEU A 307 -43.08 -18.38 -15.67
CA LEU A 307 -43.82 -17.43 -16.51
C LEU A 307 -42.92 -16.23 -16.80
N ASN A 308 -43.02 -15.67 -18.01
CA ASN A 308 -42.27 -14.43 -18.34
C ASN A 308 -43.05 -13.18 -17.87
N PHE A 309 -44.37 -13.21 -18.01
CA PHE A 309 -45.27 -12.13 -17.61
C PHE A 309 -46.44 -12.68 -16.79
N LEU A 310 -46.87 -11.91 -15.80
CA LEU A 310 -48.08 -12.14 -15.03
C LEU A 310 -49.15 -11.13 -15.40
N ARG A 311 -50.38 -11.61 -15.59
CA ARG A 311 -51.57 -10.75 -15.71
C ARG A 311 -52.18 -10.57 -14.34
N ILE A 312 -52.16 -9.35 -13.82
CA ILE A 312 -52.54 -9.03 -12.45
C ILE A 312 -53.60 -7.93 -12.37
N LYS A 313 -54.37 -7.95 -11.28
CA LYS A 313 -55.38 -6.94 -10.96
C LYS A 313 -55.52 -6.79 -9.44
N GLY A 314 -55.40 -5.57 -8.94
CA GLY A 314 -55.69 -5.27 -7.53
C GLY A 314 -57.16 -5.49 -7.19
N TYR A 315 -57.45 -5.82 -5.92
CA TYR A 315 -58.81 -6.14 -5.46
C TYR A 315 -59.83 -5.03 -5.75
N ASN A 316 -59.40 -3.77 -5.66
CA ASN A 316 -60.22 -2.57 -5.85
C ASN A 316 -59.98 -1.85 -7.19
N ASP A 317 -59.25 -2.48 -8.13
CA ASP A 317 -58.92 -1.90 -9.42
C ASP A 317 -59.85 -2.41 -10.52
N LYS A 318 -60.01 -1.67 -11.62
CA LYS A 318 -60.85 -2.08 -12.77
C LYS A 318 -60.03 -2.74 -13.87
N THR A 319 -58.80 -2.28 -14.08
CA THR A 319 -57.91 -2.68 -15.18
C THR A 319 -57.04 -3.89 -14.81
N VAL A 320 -56.91 -4.85 -15.73
CA VAL A 320 -55.90 -5.91 -15.66
C VAL A 320 -54.64 -5.40 -16.33
N ILE A 321 -53.49 -5.51 -15.65
CA ILE A 321 -52.19 -5.12 -16.20
C ILE A 321 -51.31 -6.34 -16.38
N SER A 322 -50.38 -6.29 -17.32
CA SER A 322 -49.26 -7.23 -17.39
C SER A 322 -48.13 -6.76 -16.47
N LEU A 323 -47.31 -7.67 -15.98
CA LEU A 323 -46.09 -7.34 -15.26
C LEU A 323 -45.02 -8.39 -15.58
N PRO A 324 -43.80 -8.00 -15.94
CA PRO A 324 -42.71 -8.97 -16.08
C PRO A 324 -42.40 -9.61 -14.72
N LEU A 325 -42.11 -10.90 -14.71
CA LEU A 325 -41.76 -11.63 -13.49
C LEU A 325 -40.35 -11.39 -13.01
N PHE A 326 -39.47 -11.01 -13.92
CA PHE A 326 -38.08 -10.69 -13.66
C PHE A 326 -37.82 -9.23 -14.01
N LEU A 327 -36.84 -8.62 -13.34
CA LEU A 327 -36.40 -7.27 -13.67
C LEU A 327 -35.61 -7.27 -14.97
N ILE A 328 -36.32 -7.09 -16.09
CA ILE A 328 -35.75 -6.96 -17.43
C ILE A 328 -35.31 -5.51 -17.74
N SER A 329 -34.49 -5.36 -18.76
CA SER A 329 -33.90 -4.09 -19.20
C SER A 329 -34.94 -3.00 -19.47
N GLU A 330 -36.04 -3.34 -20.13
CA GLU A 330 -37.15 -2.45 -20.45
C GLU A 330 -37.84 -1.93 -19.18
N PHE A 331 -38.00 -2.79 -18.16
CA PHE A 331 -38.62 -2.39 -16.91
C PHE A 331 -37.70 -1.49 -16.09
N ALA A 332 -36.39 -1.78 -16.10
CA ALA A 332 -35.38 -0.91 -15.50
C ALA A 332 -35.30 0.46 -16.20
N GLU A 333 -35.42 0.50 -17.53
CA GLU A 333 -35.53 1.74 -18.33
C GLU A 333 -36.75 2.57 -17.90
N PHE A 334 -37.92 1.94 -17.78
CA PHE A 334 -39.14 2.61 -17.33
C PHE A 334 -39.00 3.17 -15.91
N ILE A 335 -38.39 2.41 -14.99
CA ILE A 335 -38.08 2.91 -13.63
C ILE A 335 -37.16 4.13 -13.69
N GLY A 336 -36.19 4.16 -14.61
CA GLY A 336 -35.31 5.31 -14.83
C GLY A 336 -36.09 6.58 -15.18
N TYR A 337 -37.03 6.50 -16.14
CA TYR A 337 -37.92 7.62 -16.48
C TYR A 337 -38.83 8.02 -15.32
N VAL A 338 -39.36 7.05 -14.57
CA VAL A 338 -40.16 7.33 -13.37
C VAL A 338 -39.34 8.00 -12.28
N ILE A 339 -38.03 7.75 -12.15
CA ILE A 339 -37.16 8.38 -11.15
C ILE A 339 -36.69 9.77 -11.56
N GLY A 340 -36.38 9.99 -12.85
CA GLY A 340 -36.08 11.32 -13.40
C GLY A 340 -37.34 12.20 -13.38
N ASP A 341 -38.13 12.12 -14.45
CA ASP A 341 -39.24 13.05 -14.70
C ASP A 341 -40.62 12.58 -14.21
N GLY A 342 -40.68 11.45 -13.49
CA GLY A 342 -41.95 10.91 -12.99
C GLY A 342 -42.56 11.63 -11.77
N TYR A 343 -43.88 11.51 -11.62
CA TYR A 343 -44.66 11.87 -10.44
C TYR A 343 -45.64 10.73 -10.14
N ILE A 344 -45.62 10.24 -8.90
CA ILE A 344 -46.51 9.16 -8.46
C ILE A 344 -47.62 9.76 -7.61
N ASN A 345 -48.86 9.52 -8.01
CA ASN A 345 -50.06 9.80 -7.23
C ASN A 345 -50.66 8.46 -6.74
N LYS A 346 -51.59 8.49 -5.79
CA LYS A 346 -52.28 7.31 -5.25
C LYS A 346 -52.99 6.46 -6.32
N GLY A 347 -53.29 7.02 -7.49
CA GLY A 347 -54.04 6.33 -8.55
C GLY A 347 -53.38 6.28 -9.93
N TYR A 348 -52.27 6.98 -10.13
CA TYR A 348 -51.61 7.03 -11.44
C TYR A 348 -50.12 7.35 -11.30
N ILE A 349 -49.36 6.95 -12.32
CA ILE A 349 -47.98 7.38 -12.53
C ILE A 349 -47.99 8.33 -13.73
N GLU A 350 -47.38 9.49 -13.57
CA GLU A 350 -47.27 10.50 -14.61
C GLU A 350 -45.80 10.76 -14.91
N ILE A 351 -45.41 10.86 -16.18
CA ILE A 351 -44.06 11.26 -16.58
C ILE A 351 -44.21 12.49 -17.48
N THR A 352 -43.45 13.53 -17.17
CA THR A 352 -43.55 14.81 -17.89
C THR A 352 -42.30 15.02 -18.74
N THR A 353 -42.44 15.25 -20.04
CA THR A 353 -41.28 15.47 -20.91
C THR A 353 -41.62 16.37 -22.10
N GLU A 354 -40.60 17.05 -22.60
CA GLU A 354 -40.67 17.87 -23.82
C GLU A 354 -40.18 17.11 -25.06
N ASN A 355 -39.56 15.95 -24.89
CA ASN A 355 -38.88 15.25 -25.98
C ASN A 355 -39.78 14.18 -26.65
N PRO A 356 -40.07 14.28 -27.96
CA PRO A 356 -40.91 13.31 -28.68
C PRO A 356 -40.38 11.87 -28.69
N GLU A 357 -39.07 11.67 -28.68
CA GLU A 357 -38.45 10.34 -28.69
C GLU A 357 -38.72 9.60 -27.37
N ILE A 358 -38.63 10.31 -26.24
CA ILE A 358 -38.99 9.79 -24.92
C ILE A 358 -40.49 9.47 -24.86
N ILE A 359 -41.35 10.36 -25.40
CA ILE A 359 -42.81 10.12 -25.43
C ILE A 359 -43.11 8.81 -26.15
N LYS A 360 -42.55 8.61 -27.35
CA LYS A 360 -42.75 7.38 -28.13
C LYS A 360 -42.27 6.15 -27.36
N ARG A 361 -41.11 6.24 -26.71
CA ARG A 361 -40.53 5.13 -25.95
C ARG A 361 -41.35 4.78 -24.70
N ILE A 362 -41.83 5.77 -23.95
CA ILE A 362 -42.68 5.51 -22.77
C ILE A 362 -44.00 4.84 -23.19
N ILE A 363 -44.61 5.23 -24.31
CA ILE A 363 -45.81 4.58 -24.83
C ILE A 363 -45.54 3.11 -25.19
N GLU A 364 -44.41 2.85 -25.86
CA GLU A 364 -43.97 1.51 -26.22
C GLU A 364 -43.76 0.65 -24.97
N LEU A 365 -42.98 1.13 -24.00
CA LEU A 365 -42.73 0.46 -22.72
C LEU A 365 -44.03 0.21 -21.95
N SER A 366 -44.96 1.17 -21.94
CA SER A 366 -46.26 1.01 -21.27
C SER A 366 -47.10 -0.12 -21.86
N LYS A 367 -47.05 -0.30 -23.17
CA LYS A 367 -47.73 -1.39 -23.88
C LYS A 367 -47.04 -2.72 -23.64
N ILE A 368 -45.72 -2.79 -23.79
CA ILE A 368 -44.93 -4.02 -23.65
C ILE A 368 -44.98 -4.54 -22.21
N LEU A 369 -44.72 -3.67 -21.23
CA LEU A 369 -44.57 -4.06 -19.83
C LEU A 369 -45.92 -4.27 -19.16
N PHE A 370 -46.86 -3.34 -19.38
CA PHE A 370 -48.09 -3.27 -18.60
C PHE A 370 -49.36 -3.56 -19.39
N ASN A 371 -49.27 -3.67 -20.71
CA ASN A 371 -50.42 -3.72 -21.61
C ASN A 371 -51.39 -2.55 -21.38
N LEU A 372 -50.84 -1.36 -21.09
CA LEU A 372 -51.60 -0.14 -20.85
C LEU A 372 -51.36 0.88 -21.96
N ILE A 373 -52.42 1.62 -22.31
CA ILE A 373 -52.34 2.78 -23.20
C ILE A 373 -52.32 4.03 -22.31
N PRO A 374 -51.22 4.77 -22.25
CA PRO A 374 -51.14 5.97 -21.42
C PRO A 374 -51.99 7.09 -22.02
N THR A 375 -52.56 7.94 -21.15
CA THR A 375 -53.22 9.19 -21.55
C THR A 375 -52.17 10.27 -21.72
N ILE A 376 -52.19 11.00 -22.84
CA ILE A 376 -51.21 12.04 -23.14
C ILE A 376 -51.93 13.38 -23.17
N THR A 377 -51.52 14.31 -22.31
CA THR A 377 -52.06 15.66 -22.26
C THR A 377 -50.94 16.68 -22.48
N LYS A 378 -51.19 17.67 -23.32
CA LYS A 378 -50.28 18.78 -23.55
C LYS A 378 -50.57 19.89 -22.55
N ASP A 379 -49.53 20.41 -21.90
CA ASP A 379 -49.71 21.52 -20.95
C ASP A 379 -50.18 22.78 -21.71
N LYS A 380 -51.20 23.45 -21.17
CA LYS A 380 -51.78 24.68 -21.75
C LYS A 380 -50.90 25.90 -21.51
N ARG A 381 -50.00 25.89 -20.51
CA ARG A 381 -49.15 27.03 -20.11
C ARG A 381 -47.81 27.05 -20.83
N THR A 382 -47.27 25.89 -21.19
CA THR A 382 -45.97 25.74 -21.88
C THR A 382 -46.16 24.96 -23.17
N LYS A 383 -45.95 25.62 -24.33
CA LYS A 383 -46.30 25.09 -25.66
C LYS A 383 -45.65 23.75 -26.05
N ASN A 384 -44.66 23.23 -25.32
CA ASN A 384 -43.91 22.02 -25.70
C ASN A 384 -43.83 20.93 -24.60
N LEU A 385 -44.58 21.05 -23.50
CA LEU A 385 -44.53 20.08 -22.40
C LEU A 385 -45.68 19.05 -22.51
N TYR A 386 -45.36 17.77 -22.43
CA TYR A 386 -46.32 16.67 -22.50
C TYR A 386 -46.33 15.87 -21.19
N GLN A 387 -47.53 15.58 -20.69
CA GLN A 387 -47.76 14.75 -19.51
C GLN A 387 -48.30 13.39 -19.98
N ILE A 388 -47.59 12.32 -19.65
CA ILE A 388 -47.93 10.94 -20.01
C ILE A 388 -48.39 10.23 -18.74
N ARG A 389 -49.69 9.90 -18.67
CA ARG A 389 -50.32 9.35 -17.46
C ARG A 389 -50.75 7.90 -17.63
N LEU A 390 -50.26 7.02 -16.76
CA LEU A 390 -50.71 5.64 -16.60
C LEU A 390 -51.66 5.54 -15.41
N ASN A 391 -52.95 5.38 -15.68
CA ASN A 391 -53.98 5.26 -14.66
C ASN A 391 -54.11 3.80 -14.18
N SER A 392 -53.38 3.44 -13.13
CA SER A 392 -53.50 2.13 -12.48
C SER A 392 -53.08 2.21 -11.01
N ARG A 393 -54.00 1.86 -10.10
CA ARG A 393 -53.70 1.76 -8.65
C ARG A 393 -52.81 0.56 -8.40
N THR A 394 -53.06 -0.54 -9.11
CA THR A 394 -52.27 -1.76 -9.05
C THR A 394 -50.80 -1.48 -9.36
N LEU A 395 -50.53 -0.71 -10.42
CA LEU A 395 -49.17 -0.33 -10.79
C LEU A 395 -48.49 0.52 -9.72
N VAL A 396 -49.22 1.48 -9.12
CA VAL A 396 -48.68 2.31 -8.02
C VAL A 396 -48.27 1.46 -6.81
N GLU A 397 -49.08 0.46 -6.43
CA GLU A 397 -48.74 -0.45 -5.33
C GLU A 397 -47.48 -1.26 -5.61
N ILE A 398 -47.28 -1.72 -6.85
CA ILE A 398 -46.06 -2.44 -7.25
C ILE A 398 -44.84 -1.53 -7.18
N PHE A 399 -44.98 -0.25 -7.57
CA PHE A 399 -43.86 0.70 -7.52
C PHE A 399 -43.42 1.03 -6.09
N LYS A 400 -44.29 0.89 -5.08
CA LYS A 400 -43.90 1.00 -3.66
C LYS A 400 -42.85 -0.04 -3.26
N ILE A 401 -42.82 -1.23 -3.89
CA ILE A 401 -41.79 -2.26 -3.65
C ILE A 401 -40.39 -1.74 -4.00
N PHE A 402 -40.30 -0.79 -4.92
CA PHE A 402 -39.05 -0.14 -5.32
C PHE A 402 -38.77 1.13 -4.49
N ASN A 403 -39.47 1.33 -3.37
CA ASN A 403 -39.46 2.54 -2.56
C ASN A 403 -39.88 3.81 -3.33
N LEU A 404 -40.69 3.65 -4.38
CA LEU A 404 -41.25 4.75 -5.16
C LEU A 404 -42.69 4.99 -4.69
N THR A 405 -42.82 5.84 -3.66
CA THR A 405 -44.11 6.15 -3.03
C THR A 405 -44.75 7.42 -3.58
N PRO A 406 -46.08 7.58 -3.49
CA PRO A 406 -46.75 8.82 -3.88
C PRO A 406 -46.24 10.05 -3.13
N GLY A 407 -46.02 11.16 -3.84
CA GLY A 407 -45.55 12.42 -3.25
C GLY A 407 -44.42 13.09 -4.04
N ARG A 408 -43.91 14.21 -3.50
CA ARG A 408 -42.76 14.90 -4.11
C ARG A 408 -41.50 14.08 -3.89
N LYS A 409 -40.76 13.83 -4.99
CA LYS A 409 -39.38 13.38 -4.91
C LYS A 409 -38.55 14.50 -4.29
N GLY A 410 -37.78 14.19 -3.26
CA GLY A 410 -36.99 15.17 -2.52
C GLY A 410 -35.57 14.67 -2.24
N LYS A 411 -34.91 15.24 -1.22
CA LYS A 411 -33.52 14.93 -0.81
C LYS A 411 -33.23 13.45 -0.47
N LYS A 412 -34.26 12.59 -0.37
CA LYS A 412 -34.15 11.16 -0.04
C LYS A 412 -34.26 10.25 -1.28
N LEU A 413 -34.29 10.80 -2.49
CA LEU A 413 -34.34 10.02 -3.71
C LEU A 413 -33.12 9.06 -3.80
N GLN A 414 -33.36 7.80 -4.14
CA GLN A 414 -32.34 6.76 -4.22
C GLN A 414 -32.65 5.78 -5.35
N VAL A 415 -31.62 5.11 -5.86
CA VAL A 415 -31.76 4.00 -6.80
C VAL A 415 -32.33 2.79 -6.06
N PRO A 416 -33.38 2.12 -6.60
CA PRO A 416 -33.93 0.93 -5.98
C PRO A 416 -32.88 -0.17 -5.83
N LYS A 417 -32.82 -0.82 -4.65
CA LYS A 417 -31.88 -1.91 -4.36
C LYS A 417 -31.91 -3.02 -5.42
N GLN A 418 -33.11 -3.30 -5.95
CA GLN A 418 -33.34 -4.25 -7.02
C GLN A 418 -32.55 -3.92 -8.29
N ILE A 419 -32.49 -2.65 -8.67
CA ILE A 419 -31.71 -2.19 -9.83
C ILE A 419 -30.23 -2.32 -9.52
N ILE A 420 -29.80 -1.89 -8.32
CA ILE A 420 -28.40 -2.00 -7.90
C ILE A 420 -27.94 -3.47 -8.00
N CYS A 421 -28.66 -4.44 -7.47
CA CYS A 421 -28.25 -5.85 -7.52
C CYS A 421 -28.43 -6.55 -8.88
N SER A 422 -29.05 -5.88 -9.86
CA SER A 422 -29.38 -6.49 -11.15
C SER A 422 -28.17 -6.63 -12.08
N ASN A 423 -28.38 -7.34 -13.19
CA ASN A 423 -27.38 -7.50 -14.25
C ASN A 423 -27.02 -6.15 -14.90
N ASN A 424 -25.89 -6.13 -15.60
CA ASN A 424 -25.37 -4.90 -16.22
C ASN A 424 -26.29 -4.34 -17.31
N GLU A 425 -27.15 -5.15 -17.93
CA GLU A 425 -28.09 -4.68 -18.96
C GLU A 425 -29.24 -3.85 -18.37
N ALA A 426 -29.83 -4.33 -17.27
CA ALA A 426 -30.86 -3.61 -16.53
C ALA A 426 -30.29 -2.31 -15.92
N VAL A 427 -29.11 -2.38 -15.30
CA VAL A 427 -28.42 -1.18 -14.78
C VAL A 427 -28.13 -0.18 -15.90
N ARG A 428 -27.60 -0.64 -17.05
CA ARG A 428 -27.32 0.22 -18.21
C ARG A 428 -28.58 0.95 -18.68
N SER A 429 -29.68 0.22 -18.83
CA SER A 429 -30.95 0.76 -19.33
C SER A 429 -31.57 1.76 -18.34
N PHE A 430 -31.46 1.49 -17.04
CA PHE A 430 -31.83 2.42 -15.98
C PHE A 430 -31.02 3.72 -16.03
N ILE A 431 -29.68 3.63 -16.07
CA ILE A 431 -28.79 4.81 -16.12
C ILE A 431 -29.10 5.64 -17.37
N ARG A 432 -29.23 5.00 -18.54
CA ARG A 432 -29.55 5.67 -19.81
C ARG A 432 -30.83 6.51 -19.67
N ALA A 433 -31.92 5.90 -19.20
CA ALA A 433 -33.20 6.59 -19.04
C ALA A 433 -33.12 7.74 -18.03
N TYR A 434 -32.43 7.54 -16.90
CA TYR A 434 -32.25 8.60 -15.90
C TYR A 434 -31.44 9.78 -16.44
N PHE A 435 -30.39 9.51 -17.22
CA PHE A 435 -29.57 10.54 -17.87
C PHE A 435 -30.31 11.25 -19.01
N ASP A 436 -31.16 10.55 -19.77
CA ASP A 436 -32.02 11.16 -20.79
C ASP A 436 -32.91 12.26 -20.17
N CYS A 437 -33.36 12.08 -18.92
CA CYS A 437 -34.11 13.08 -18.16
C CYS A 437 -33.20 14.23 -17.66
N ASP A 438 -32.32 13.92 -16.70
CA ASP A 438 -31.71 14.94 -15.83
C ASP A 438 -30.31 15.39 -16.28
N SER A 439 -29.70 14.74 -17.28
CA SER A 439 -28.33 15.06 -17.69
C SER A 439 -28.25 16.08 -18.84
N HIS A 440 -27.16 16.84 -18.84
CA HIS A 440 -26.83 17.83 -19.85
C HIS A 440 -25.39 17.67 -20.36
N PRO A 441 -25.19 17.24 -21.63
CA PRO A 441 -23.90 17.29 -22.31
C PRO A 441 -23.48 18.73 -22.63
N THR A 442 -22.27 19.14 -22.24
CA THR A 442 -21.75 20.50 -22.44
C THR A 442 -20.67 20.57 -23.52
N ASN A 443 -20.78 21.50 -24.47
CA ASN A 443 -19.81 21.62 -25.57
C ASN A 443 -18.46 22.19 -25.11
N ASN A 444 -18.46 23.26 -24.30
CA ASN A 444 -17.24 23.99 -23.94
C ASN A 444 -16.27 23.18 -23.06
N LYS A 445 -16.80 22.26 -22.24
CA LYS A 445 -16.02 21.49 -21.25
C LYS A 445 -15.94 19.99 -21.57
N ARG A 446 -16.56 19.53 -22.66
CA ARG A 446 -16.62 18.11 -23.08
C ARG A 446 -16.94 17.17 -21.91
N GLN A 447 -18.04 17.48 -21.22
CA GLN A 447 -18.46 16.74 -20.04
C GLN A 447 -19.97 16.58 -20.02
N ILE A 448 -20.42 15.47 -19.45
CA ILE A 448 -21.81 15.22 -19.10
C ILE A 448 -22.03 15.70 -17.67
N GLU A 449 -23.02 16.56 -17.45
CA GLU A 449 -23.38 17.06 -16.12
C GLU A 449 -24.77 16.51 -15.71
N LEU A 450 -24.90 16.06 -14.47
CA LEU A 450 -26.14 15.60 -13.84
C LEU A 450 -26.30 16.35 -12.51
N ILE A 451 -27.49 16.85 -12.20
CA ILE A 451 -27.74 17.64 -11.00
C ILE A 451 -28.95 17.07 -10.26
N SER A 452 -28.86 16.93 -8.94
CA SER A 452 -29.96 16.46 -8.09
C SER A 452 -29.92 17.12 -6.71
N GLU A 453 -31.07 17.24 -6.05
CA GLU A 453 -31.15 17.65 -4.64
C GLU A 453 -30.73 16.52 -3.69
N SER A 454 -30.80 15.27 -4.16
CA SER A 454 -30.44 14.10 -3.37
C SER A 454 -28.96 13.75 -3.54
N GLN A 455 -28.23 13.74 -2.43
CA GLN A 455 -26.85 13.25 -2.39
C GLN A 455 -26.79 11.74 -2.66
N ILE A 456 -27.78 11.00 -2.14
CA ILE A 456 -27.79 9.53 -2.14
C ILE A 456 -27.83 8.99 -3.56
N ILE A 457 -28.75 9.49 -4.40
CA ILE A 457 -28.83 9.05 -5.80
C ILE A 457 -27.57 9.41 -6.58
N ILE A 458 -26.99 10.59 -6.35
CA ILE A 458 -25.76 11.02 -7.02
C ILE A 458 -24.58 10.10 -6.65
N GLN A 459 -24.44 9.74 -5.37
CA GLN A 459 -23.43 8.78 -4.92
C GLN A 459 -23.67 7.37 -5.50
N GLN A 460 -24.91 6.89 -5.52
CA GLN A 460 -25.26 5.59 -6.07
C GLN A 460 -25.01 5.52 -7.59
N ILE A 461 -25.40 6.56 -8.34
CA ILE A 461 -25.12 6.67 -9.78
C ILE A 461 -23.62 6.71 -10.04
N ASN A 462 -22.85 7.49 -9.25
CA ASN A 462 -21.39 7.53 -9.35
C ASN A 462 -20.76 6.13 -9.23
N LEU A 463 -21.25 5.31 -8.31
CA LEU A 463 -20.77 3.94 -8.10
C LEU A 463 -21.28 2.97 -9.18
N LEU A 464 -22.52 3.11 -9.66
CA LEU A 464 -23.05 2.28 -10.75
C LEU A 464 -22.31 2.53 -12.07
N LEU A 465 -21.89 3.77 -12.34
CA LEU A 465 -21.07 4.10 -13.50
C LEU A 465 -19.72 3.35 -13.50
N ARG A 466 -19.16 3.03 -12.32
CA ARG A 466 -17.91 2.25 -12.21
C ARG A 466 -18.05 0.82 -12.72
N ARG A 467 -19.25 0.24 -12.76
CA ARG A 467 -19.47 -1.08 -13.40
C ARG A 467 -19.17 -1.11 -14.89
N PHE A 468 -19.18 0.07 -15.51
CA PHE A 468 -18.87 0.25 -16.92
C PHE A 468 -17.48 0.87 -17.10
N GLY A 469 -16.67 0.97 -16.05
CA GLY A 469 -15.36 1.64 -16.07
C GLY A 469 -15.44 3.15 -16.28
N ILE A 470 -16.55 3.77 -15.84
CA ILE A 470 -16.78 5.22 -15.98
C ILE A 470 -16.54 5.88 -14.63
N LEU A 471 -15.41 6.58 -14.51
CA LEU A 471 -15.14 7.44 -13.36
C LEU A 471 -15.89 8.77 -13.52
N SER A 472 -16.54 9.21 -12.46
CA SER A 472 -17.23 10.50 -12.42
C SER A 472 -16.93 11.25 -11.13
N THR A 473 -17.11 12.57 -11.15
CA THR A 473 -16.84 13.46 -10.03
C THR A 473 -18.13 14.02 -9.44
N ILE A 474 -18.19 14.09 -8.12
CA ILE A 474 -19.27 14.76 -7.39
C ILE A 474 -18.78 16.11 -6.84
N SER A 475 -19.59 17.15 -6.99
CA SER A 475 -19.38 18.46 -6.38
C SER A 475 -20.70 19.08 -5.93
N LYS A 476 -20.64 20.11 -5.08
CA LYS A 476 -21.81 20.94 -4.75
C LYS A 476 -21.92 22.08 -5.77
N LYS A 477 -23.15 22.46 -6.14
CA LYS A 477 -23.44 23.60 -7.01
C LYS A 477 -24.60 24.38 -6.40
N ILE A 478 -24.42 25.67 -6.17
CA ILE A 478 -25.49 26.54 -5.66
C ILE A 478 -26.24 27.11 -6.87
N ILE A 479 -27.55 26.87 -6.92
CA ILE A 479 -28.46 27.42 -7.95
C ILE A 479 -29.54 28.18 -7.21
N ASN A 480 -29.71 29.47 -7.48
CA ASN A 480 -30.70 30.33 -6.82
C ASN A 480 -30.68 30.25 -5.28
N LYS A 481 -29.47 30.27 -4.68
CA LYS A 481 -29.22 30.12 -3.23
C LYS A 481 -29.55 28.74 -2.63
N ILE A 482 -29.98 27.77 -3.45
CA ILE A 482 -30.25 26.40 -3.02
C ILE A 482 -29.06 25.51 -3.40
N PRO A 483 -28.50 24.72 -2.46
CA PRO A 483 -27.40 23.80 -2.76
C PRO A 483 -27.91 22.51 -3.42
N TYR A 484 -27.41 22.22 -4.61
CA TYR A 484 -27.60 20.98 -5.35
C TYR A 484 -26.32 20.15 -5.39
N TRP A 485 -26.49 18.84 -5.53
CA TRP A 485 -25.42 17.90 -5.82
C TRP A 485 -25.26 17.75 -7.32
N ARG A 486 -24.03 17.86 -7.79
CA ARG A 486 -23.67 17.78 -9.19
C ARG A 486 -22.74 16.61 -9.39
N LEU A 487 -23.08 15.72 -10.31
CA LEU A 487 -22.19 14.71 -10.87
C LEU A 487 -21.74 15.17 -12.25
N TYR A 488 -20.46 15.00 -12.60
CA TYR A 488 -20.02 15.18 -13.96
C TYR A 488 -19.03 14.11 -14.43
N ILE A 489 -19.16 13.73 -15.69
CA ILE A 489 -18.32 12.75 -16.39
C ILE A 489 -17.46 13.53 -17.40
N LYS A 490 -16.14 13.46 -17.27
CA LYS A 490 -15.19 14.25 -18.07
C LYS A 490 -14.62 13.47 -19.25
N ALA A 491 -14.42 14.15 -20.37
CA ALA A 491 -13.52 13.76 -21.46
C ALA A 491 -13.65 12.27 -21.86
N LYS A 492 -12.57 11.48 -21.70
CA LYS A 492 -12.51 10.05 -22.00
C LYS A 492 -13.66 9.23 -21.40
N TYR A 493 -14.07 9.52 -20.17
CA TYR A 493 -15.16 8.77 -19.54
C TYR A 493 -16.53 9.12 -20.13
N ALA A 494 -16.69 10.31 -20.72
CA ALA A 494 -17.89 10.66 -21.48
C ALA A 494 -17.93 9.91 -22.82
N GLU A 495 -16.78 9.61 -23.43
CA GLU A 495 -16.70 8.73 -24.60
C GLU A 495 -17.07 7.29 -24.22
N ILE A 496 -16.51 6.75 -23.14
CA ILE A 496 -16.89 5.42 -22.62
C ILE A 496 -18.38 5.37 -22.29
N TYR A 497 -18.94 6.43 -21.71
CA TYR A 497 -20.38 6.56 -21.50
C TYR A 497 -21.14 6.45 -22.84
N SER A 498 -20.71 7.19 -23.87
CA SER A 498 -21.33 7.18 -25.20
C SER A 498 -21.37 5.80 -25.85
N GLU A 499 -20.32 4.99 -25.63
CA GLU A 499 -20.16 3.65 -26.21
C GLU A 499 -20.88 2.58 -25.40
N LYS A 500 -20.72 2.58 -24.07
CA LYS A 500 -21.22 1.50 -23.19
C LYS A 500 -22.66 1.71 -22.71
N ILE A 501 -23.14 2.96 -22.63
CA ILE A 501 -24.47 3.31 -22.10
C ILE A 501 -25.29 4.09 -23.14
N GLY A 502 -24.75 5.21 -23.61
CA GLY A 502 -25.37 6.11 -24.59
C GLY A 502 -26.59 6.88 -24.07
N TYR A 503 -27.22 7.60 -25.00
CA TYR A 503 -28.50 8.28 -24.84
C TYR A 503 -29.50 7.71 -25.83
N LEU A 504 -30.78 7.68 -25.44
CA LEU A 504 -31.84 7.48 -26.42
C LEU A 504 -32.03 8.74 -27.27
N ILE A 505 -31.93 9.93 -26.65
CA ILE A 505 -32.10 11.20 -27.35
C ILE A 505 -30.96 11.39 -28.36
N LYS A 506 -31.30 11.37 -29.66
CA LYS A 506 -30.31 11.46 -30.74
C LYS A 506 -29.42 12.71 -30.64
N SER A 507 -30.00 13.87 -30.35
CA SER A 507 -29.25 15.12 -30.24
C SER A 507 -28.27 15.13 -29.07
N LYS A 508 -28.56 14.43 -27.96
CA LYS A 508 -27.61 14.24 -26.84
C LYS A 508 -26.53 13.23 -27.25
N GLN A 509 -26.91 12.12 -27.89
CA GLN A 509 -25.97 11.09 -28.33
C GLN A 509 -24.96 11.63 -29.35
N GLU A 510 -25.40 12.39 -30.35
CA GLU A 510 -24.54 13.01 -31.36
C GLU A 510 -23.54 13.99 -30.72
N LYS A 511 -23.98 14.78 -29.73
CA LYS A 511 -23.10 15.71 -29.00
C LYS A 511 -21.99 14.96 -28.27
N VAL A 512 -22.31 13.89 -27.53
CA VAL A 512 -21.31 13.13 -26.79
C VAL A 512 -20.41 12.32 -27.73
N SER A 513 -20.96 11.80 -28.83
CA SER A 513 -20.17 11.08 -29.85
C SER A 513 -19.10 11.98 -30.50
N LYS A 514 -19.37 13.28 -30.65
CA LYS A 514 -18.39 14.26 -31.15
C LYS A 514 -17.20 14.48 -30.20
N TYR A 515 -17.31 14.13 -28.91
CA TYR A 515 -16.17 14.24 -28.00
C TYR A 515 -14.99 13.36 -28.44
N LYS A 516 -15.27 12.23 -29.11
CA LYS A 516 -14.29 11.27 -29.64
C LYS A 516 -13.44 11.81 -30.81
N GLN A 517 -13.93 12.81 -31.55
CA GLN A 517 -13.31 13.29 -32.79
C GLN A 517 -12.28 14.41 -32.58
N ILE A 518 -12.18 14.97 -31.38
CA ILE A 518 -11.30 16.11 -31.09
C ILE A 518 -10.24 15.62 -30.10
N GLY A 519 -9.14 15.07 -30.62
CA GLY A 519 -8.19 14.18 -29.92
C GLY A 519 -7.57 14.67 -28.59
N GLU A 520 -6.73 13.79 -28.01
CA GLU A 520 -6.05 13.89 -26.70
C GLU A 520 -5.25 15.19 -26.43
N ILE A 521 -5.14 16.10 -27.41
CA ILE A 521 -4.20 17.22 -27.46
C ILE A 521 -4.64 18.44 -26.63
N GLN A 522 -5.93 18.54 -26.22
CA GLN A 522 -6.38 19.59 -25.31
C GLN A 522 -6.63 19.01 -23.91
N GLY A 523 -5.57 18.95 -23.11
CA GLY A 523 -5.58 18.42 -21.76
C GLY A 523 -6.63 19.07 -20.85
N ALA A 524 -7.45 18.24 -20.19
CA ALA A 524 -8.27 18.64 -19.03
C ALA A 524 -8.91 17.46 -18.27
N GLY A 525 -8.33 16.25 -18.34
CA GLY A 525 -8.84 15.08 -17.61
C GLY A 525 -7.75 14.39 -16.81
N ASN A 526 -7.38 14.94 -15.65
CA ASN A 526 -6.40 14.36 -14.70
C ASN A 526 -6.78 12.97 -14.13
N GLN A 527 -7.73 12.25 -14.72
CA GLN A 527 -8.37 11.08 -14.11
C GLN A 527 -7.84 9.73 -14.61
N ASP A 528 -7.21 9.67 -15.79
CA ASP A 528 -6.54 8.47 -16.31
C ASP A 528 -5.04 8.69 -16.58
N MET A 529 -4.45 9.56 -15.74
CA MET A 529 -3.03 9.85 -15.74
C MET A 529 -2.37 8.99 -14.66
N VAL A 530 -1.24 8.37 -15.00
CA VAL A 530 -0.40 7.65 -14.04
C VAL A 530 0.67 8.62 -13.54
N PRO A 531 0.71 8.95 -12.24
CA PRO A 531 1.70 9.82 -11.65
C PRO A 531 3.01 9.05 -11.47
N LEU A 532 3.91 9.20 -12.44
CA LEU A 532 5.21 8.55 -12.43
C LEU A 532 6.32 9.48 -11.91
N GLY A 533 6.06 10.79 -11.87
CA GLY A 533 7.03 11.80 -11.47
C GLY A 533 8.33 11.64 -12.27
N ASN A 534 9.44 11.59 -11.55
CA ASN A 534 10.77 11.41 -12.14
C ASN A 534 11.02 10.00 -12.71
N ALA A 535 10.14 9.02 -12.49
CA ALA A 535 10.35 7.66 -12.99
C ALA A 535 10.31 7.59 -14.53
N LEU A 536 9.54 8.45 -15.21
CA LEU A 536 9.55 8.55 -16.67
C LEU A 536 10.93 8.99 -17.19
N LYS A 537 11.45 10.08 -16.62
CA LYS A 537 12.77 10.60 -16.93
C LYS A 537 13.85 9.58 -16.63
N ALA A 538 13.80 8.97 -15.44
CA ALA A 538 14.74 7.94 -15.03
C ALA A 538 14.74 6.78 -16.04
N LEU A 539 13.57 6.28 -16.45
CA LEU A 539 13.49 5.10 -17.32
C LEU A 539 13.86 5.40 -18.77
N ARG A 540 13.49 6.56 -19.33
CA ARG A 540 14.00 7.01 -20.63
C ARG A 540 15.52 7.08 -20.64
N LEU A 541 16.07 7.70 -19.59
CA LEU A 541 17.50 7.80 -19.37
C LEU A 541 18.08 6.37 -19.25
N ILE A 542 17.61 5.53 -18.37
CA ILE A 542 18.10 4.15 -18.21
C ILE A 542 18.14 3.36 -19.53
N LEU A 543 17.17 3.56 -20.42
CA LEU A 543 17.07 2.83 -21.69
C LEU A 543 17.77 3.53 -22.86
N GLY A 544 18.38 4.69 -22.64
CA GLY A 544 19.14 5.41 -23.65
C GLY A 544 18.28 5.97 -24.79
N PHE A 545 17.10 6.51 -24.49
CA PHE A 545 16.27 7.16 -25.51
C PHE A 545 16.31 8.68 -25.37
N SER A 546 16.38 9.38 -26.50
CA SER A 546 16.11 10.82 -26.54
C SER A 546 14.61 11.10 -26.45
N ILE A 547 14.26 12.32 -26.02
CA ILE A 547 12.86 12.78 -26.05
C ILE A 547 12.35 12.76 -27.49
N GLY A 548 13.18 13.17 -28.46
CA GLY A 548 12.84 13.18 -29.90
C GLY A 548 12.54 11.78 -30.45
N GLU A 549 13.37 10.79 -30.16
CA GLU A 549 13.15 9.41 -30.63
C GLU A 549 11.84 8.82 -30.09
N ILE A 550 11.52 9.06 -28.81
CA ILE A 550 10.24 8.61 -28.25
C ILE A 550 9.08 9.39 -28.88
N GLN A 551 9.24 10.70 -29.09
CA GLN A 551 8.22 11.55 -29.73
C GLN A 551 7.89 11.13 -31.15
N GLU A 552 8.91 10.77 -31.93
CA GLU A 552 8.75 10.35 -33.32
C GLU A 552 8.20 8.91 -33.44
N ASN A 553 8.62 8.01 -32.56
CA ASN A 553 8.41 6.57 -32.76
C ASN A 553 7.40 5.90 -31.81
N ALA A 554 6.99 6.56 -30.72
CA ALA A 554 6.12 5.93 -29.72
C ALA A 554 5.03 6.84 -29.15
N VAL A 555 5.41 7.96 -28.53
CA VAL A 555 4.51 8.85 -27.79
C VAL A 555 4.72 10.29 -28.23
N TYR A 556 3.84 10.77 -29.10
CA TYR A 556 3.82 12.18 -29.50
C TYR A 556 3.76 13.09 -28.27
N SER A 557 4.55 14.18 -28.26
CA SER A 557 4.67 15.08 -27.12
C SER A 557 5.20 14.46 -25.80
N TYR A 558 5.96 13.36 -25.85
CA TYR A 558 6.60 12.74 -24.67
C TYR A 558 7.32 13.73 -23.74
N GLY A 559 8.00 14.75 -24.26
CA GLY A 559 8.64 15.79 -23.44
C GLY A 559 7.69 16.51 -22.47
N ILE A 560 6.42 16.71 -22.84
CA ILE A 560 5.39 17.31 -21.97
C ILE A 560 5.01 16.35 -20.83
N TYR A 561 4.88 15.05 -21.14
CA TYR A 561 4.55 14.03 -20.14
C TYR A 561 5.69 13.84 -19.13
N GLU A 562 6.94 13.82 -19.59
CA GLU A 562 8.12 13.76 -18.72
C GLU A 562 8.24 15.00 -17.84
N GLN A 563 8.06 16.20 -18.41
CA GLN A 563 8.12 17.45 -17.65
C GLN A 563 7.04 17.55 -16.58
N LYS A 564 5.81 17.09 -16.90
CA LYS A 564 4.69 17.09 -15.94
C LYS A 564 4.79 15.95 -14.92
N GLY A 565 5.53 14.87 -15.21
CA GLY A 565 5.58 13.67 -14.37
C GLY A 565 4.32 12.80 -14.44
N PHE A 566 3.46 13.02 -15.43
CA PHE A 566 2.23 12.25 -15.63
C PHE A 566 2.17 11.75 -17.06
N ILE A 567 1.70 10.53 -17.26
CA ILE A 567 1.45 9.95 -18.59
C ILE A 567 0.10 9.23 -18.60
N SER A 568 -0.65 9.30 -19.69
CA SER A 568 -1.89 8.54 -19.79
C SER A 568 -1.57 7.04 -19.91
N ARG A 569 -2.45 6.16 -19.39
CA ARG A 569 -2.22 4.70 -19.48
C ARG A 569 -2.00 4.21 -20.91
N GLY A 570 -2.74 4.76 -21.87
CA GLY A 570 -2.61 4.40 -23.29
C GLY A 570 -1.24 4.74 -23.86
N GLN A 571 -0.74 5.95 -23.57
CA GLN A 571 0.59 6.38 -23.99
C GLN A 571 1.68 5.62 -23.22
N LEU A 572 1.47 5.30 -21.93
CA LEU A 572 2.36 4.44 -21.15
C LEU A 572 2.47 3.03 -21.74
N ARG A 573 1.37 2.42 -22.21
CA ARG A 573 1.41 1.12 -22.89
C ARG A 573 2.21 1.18 -24.19
N LYS A 574 2.00 2.22 -25.02
CA LYS A 574 2.79 2.43 -26.25
C LYS A 574 4.27 2.58 -25.93
N LEU A 575 4.59 3.34 -24.88
CA LEU A 575 5.95 3.55 -24.40
C LEU A 575 6.60 2.25 -23.92
N ILE A 576 5.90 1.45 -23.12
CA ILE A 576 6.39 0.15 -22.63
C ILE A 576 6.57 -0.82 -23.79
N LEU A 577 5.62 -0.89 -24.72
CA LEU A 577 5.74 -1.73 -25.92
C LEU A 577 6.97 -1.34 -26.74
N TYR A 578 7.17 -0.04 -26.96
CA TYR A 578 8.34 0.49 -27.64
C TYR A 578 9.65 0.08 -26.95
N TYR A 579 9.71 0.20 -25.61
CA TYR A 579 10.85 -0.24 -24.81
C TYR A 579 11.07 -1.77 -24.86
N LYS A 580 10.01 -2.57 -24.87
CA LYS A 580 10.11 -4.04 -24.97
C LYS A 580 10.61 -4.51 -26.33
N LEU A 581 10.21 -3.82 -27.40
CA LEU A 581 10.62 -4.15 -28.77
C LEU A 581 12.07 -3.73 -29.06
N ARG A 582 12.57 -2.68 -28.41
CA ARG A 582 13.97 -2.24 -28.52
C ARG A 582 14.83 -2.75 -27.35
N LYS A 583 15.19 -4.04 -27.38
CA LYS A 583 16.14 -4.65 -26.43
C LYS A 583 17.60 -4.41 -26.82
N LYS A 584 18.00 -3.15 -26.71
CA LYS A 584 19.36 -2.59 -26.51
C LYS A 584 19.26 -1.13 -26.94
N GLY A 585 19.45 -0.22 -26.00
CA GLY A 585 19.45 1.21 -26.31
C GLY A 585 20.62 1.49 -27.22
N PHE A 586 20.36 1.88 -28.47
CA PHE A 586 21.36 2.32 -29.45
C PHE A 586 22.37 3.32 -28.85
N PHE A 587 21.89 4.13 -27.90
CA PHE A 587 22.63 5.14 -27.16
C PHE A 587 23.51 4.58 -26.04
N LEU A 588 23.11 3.46 -25.43
CA LEU A 588 23.94 2.74 -24.47
C LEU A 588 25.09 2.02 -25.17
N ASP A 589 24.82 1.36 -26.30
CA ASP A 589 25.89 0.75 -27.09
C ASP A 589 26.89 1.82 -27.57
N ILE A 590 26.44 3.02 -27.98
CA ILE A 590 27.32 4.14 -28.34
C ILE A 590 28.08 4.70 -27.13
N LEU A 591 27.46 4.81 -25.96
CA LEU A 591 28.15 5.30 -24.76
C LEU A 591 29.16 4.27 -24.23
N GLU A 592 28.84 2.98 -24.30
CA GLU A 592 29.78 1.88 -24.03
C GLU A 592 30.94 1.92 -25.04
N ASP A 593 30.65 2.03 -26.34
CA ASP A 593 31.66 2.14 -27.39
C ASP A 593 32.55 3.39 -27.23
N ILE A 594 31.99 4.53 -26.80
CA ILE A 594 32.77 5.74 -26.45
C ILE A 594 33.61 5.48 -25.20
N SER A 595 33.08 4.78 -24.19
CA SER A 595 33.81 4.44 -22.97
C SER A 595 34.97 3.47 -23.23
N GLU A 596 34.82 2.60 -24.21
CA GLU A 596 35.81 1.61 -24.64
C GLU A 596 36.77 2.16 -25.72
N ASN A 597 36.63 3.43 -26.13
CA ASN A 597 37.39 4.07 -27.21
C ASN A 597 37.29 3.34 -28.57
N THR A 598 36.13 2.75 -28.85
CA THR A 598 35.87 1.99 -30.07
C THR A 598 35.53 2.92 -31.24
N LEU A 599 35.96 2.57 -32.46
CA LEU A 599 35.75 3.38 -33.68
C LEU A 599 34.26 3.36 -34.11
N LEU A 600 33.48 4.32 -33.64
CA LEU A 600 32.03 4.44 -33.92
C LEU A 600 31.68 4.41 -35.43
N ARG A 601 32.57 4.94 -36.28
CA ARG A 601 32.37 5.05 -37.75
C ARG A 601 32.38 3.70 -38.48
N GLU A 602 32.96 2.66 -37.89
CA GLU A 602 32.98 1.32 -38.47
C GLU A 602 31.69 0.53 -38.14
N LYS A 603 30.97 0.95 -37.09
CA LYS A 603 29.82 0.22 -36.52
C LYS A 603 28.48 0.87 -36.86
N TYR A 604 28.45 2.18 -37.11
CA TYR A 604 27.21 2.95 -37.35
C TYR A 604 27.34 3.94 -38.53
N SER A 605 26.22 4.30 -39.17
CA SER A 605 26.23 5.21 -40.32
C SER A 605 26.51 6.67 -39.92
N HIS A 606 27.18 7.42 -40.80
CA HIS A 606 27.72 8.76 -40.48
C HIS A 606 26.64 9.78 -40.05
N ASN A 607 25.47 9.74 -40.69
CA ASN A 607 24.36 10.64 -40.36
C ASN A 607 23.74 10.33 -38.99
N VAL A 608 23.70 9.06 -38.61
CA VAL A 608 23.14 8.60 -37.33
C VAL A 608 24.09 8.95 -36.18
N ILE A 609 25.39 8.75 -36.36
CA ILE A 609 26.43 9.12 -35.37
C ILE A 609 26.38 10.63 -35.07
N ASN A 610 26.37 11.47 -36.11
CA ASN A 610 26.45 12.92 -35.92
C ASN A 610 25.19 13.49 -35.23
N GLY A 611 24.00 12.92 -35.50
CA GLY A 611 22.77 13.29 -34.80
C GLY A 611 22.80 12.91 -33.31
N VAL A 612 23.24 11.70 -33.00
CA VAL A 612 23.32 11.19 -31.61
C VAL A 612 24.38 11.92 -30.80
N LEU A 613 25.57 12.15 -31.36
CA LEU A 613 26.64 12.90 -30.69
C LEU A 613 26.26 14.34 -30.40
N LYS A 614 25.57 15.01 -31.34
CA LYS A 614 25.06 16.37 -31.10
C LYS A 614 24.09 16.41 -29.92
N HIS A 615 23.24 15.40 -29.78
CA HIS A 615 22.27 15.31 -28.70
C HIS A 615 22.91 14.95 -27.35
N LEU A 616 23.81 13.96 -27.33
CA LEU A 616 24.61 13.60 -26.16
C LEU A 616 25.39 14.79 -25.59
N LYS A 617 25.93 15.63 -26.49
CA LYS A 617 26.62 16.86 -26.12
C LYS A 617 25.67 17.89 -25.51
N ASN A 618 24.49 18.09 -26.11
CA ASN A 618 23.47 19.03 -25.60
C ASN A 618 22.92 18.63 -24.22
N GLU A 619 22.76 17.34 -23.96
CA GLU A 619 22.32 16.81 -22.66
C GLU A 619 23.45 16.75 -21.62
N GLY A 620 24.69 17.06 -22.05
CA GLY A 620 25.87 17.12 -21.20
C GLY A 620 26.41 15.75 -20.80
N PHE A 621 26.17 14.70 -21.58
CA PHE A 621 26.70 13.34 -21.35
C PHE A 621 28.06 13.10 -22.01
N ILE A 622 28.39 13.87 -23.05
CA ILE A 622 29.71 13.81 -23.71
C ILE A 622 30.27 15.22 -23.92
N GLU A 623 31.59 15.30 -23.99
CA GLU A 623 32.36 16.48 -24.35
C GLU A 623 33.15 16.17 -25.61
N ILE A 624 33.27 17.16 -26.51
CA ILE A 624 34.01 17.01 -27.76
C ILE A 624 35.16 18.01 -27.72
N GLU A 625 36.37 17.51 -27.53
CA GLU A 625 37.62 18.27 -27.53
C GLU A 625 38.54 17.73 -28.62
N ASN A 626 39.12 18.60 -29.46
CA ASN A 626 40.09 18.23 -30.50
C ASN A 626 39.66 17.05 -31.42
N LYS A 627 38.38 17.00 -31.80
CA LYS A 627 37.75 15.92 -32.61
C LYS A 627 37.71 14.54 -31.92
N GLN A 628 38.10 14.42 -30.66
CA GLN A 628 37.85 13.25 -29.82
C GLN A 628 36.56 13.44 -29.02
N ILE A 629 35.81 12.35 -28.87
CA ILE A 629 34.54 12.32 -28.13
C ILE A 629 34.81 11.64 -26.80
N ASN A 630 34.64 12.36 -25.72
CA ASN A 630 34.86 11.84 -24.37
C ASN A 630 33.55 11.86 -23.58
N LEU A 631 33.37 10.89 -22.69
CA LEU A 631 32.28 10.91 -21.72
C LEU A 631 32.50 12.01 -20.68
N SER A 632 31.50 12.87 -20.50
CA SER A 632 31.50 13.83 -19.40
C SER A 632 31.33 13.10 -18.06
N GLN A 633 31.60 13.79 -16.95
CA GLN A 633 31.39 13.24 -15.61
C GLN A 633 29.94 12.75 -15.39
N ARG A 634 28.97 13.47 -15.98
CA ARG A 634 27.54 13.11 -15.97
C ARG A 634 27.25 11.87 -16.84
N GLY A 635 27.94 11.72 -17.97
CA GLY A 635 27.90 10.52 -18.82
C GLY A 635 28.42 9.27 -18.10
N LYS A 636 29.57 9.38 -17.43
CA LYS A 636 30.17 8.27 -16.67
C LYS A 636 29.29 7.80 -15.52
N GLN A 637 28.73 8.73 -14.73
CA GLN A 637 27.79 8.41 -13.64
C GLN A 637 26.54 7.70 -14.14
N TYR A 638 26.02 8.14 -15.28
CA TYR A 638 24.87 7.53 -15.91
C TYR A 638 25.16 6.10 -16.39
N LEU A 639 26.28 5.85 -17.07
CA LEU A 639 26.71 4.51 -17.50
C LEU A 639 26.81 3.55 -16.30
N GLN A 640 27.42 4.00 -15.21
CA GLN A 640 27.52 3.23 -13.96
C GLN A 640 26.15 2.94 -13.31
N MET A 641 25.18 3.85 -13.43
CA MET A 641 23.82 3.66 -12.92
C MET A 641 23.02 2.65 -13.76
N VAL A 642 23.23 2.60 -15.07
CA VAL A 642 22.51 1.68 -15.96
C VAL A 642 23.03 0.24 -15.83
N CYS A 643 24.34 0.04 -15.67
CA CYS A 643 24.94 -1.30 -15.59
C CYS A 643 24.67 -2.06 -14.27
N ARG A 644 24.08 -1.42 -13.24
CA ARG A 644 23.87 -2.00 -11.89
C ARG A 644 22.56 -2.77 -11.66
N SER A 645 21.86 -3.18 -12.72
CA SER A 645 20.81 -4.23 -12.68
C SER A 645 19.64 -4.08 -11.68
N GLU A 646 19.07 -2.88 -11.50
CA GLU A 646 17.76 -2.68 -10.80
C GLU A 646 16.56 -2.47 -11.76
N HIS A 647 16.80 -2.37 -13.06
CA HIS A 647 15.84 -1.78 -14.02
C HIS A 647 14.71 -2.71 -14.50
N LYS A 648 14.86 -4.03 -14.38
CA LYS A 648 13.79 -5.00 -14.69
C LYS A 648 12.57 -4.80 -13.78
N ASN A 649 12.78 -4.42 -12.51
CA ASN A 649 11.69 -4.20 -11.56
C ASN A 649 10.87 -2.95 -11.90
N LEU A 650 11.50 -1.87 -12.39
CA LEU A 650 10.79 -0.64 -12.74
C LEU A 650 9.93 -0.82 -13.99
N LEU A 651 10.45 -1.43 -15.06
CA LEU A 651 9.67 -1.70 -16.28
C LEU A 651 8.48 -2.62 -16.00
N ASN A 652 8.66 -3.66 -15.18
CA ASN A 652 7.59 -4.52 -14.72
C ASN A 652 6.56 -3.75 -13.89
N THR A 653 7.00 -2.90 -12.95
CA THR A 653 6.10 -2.05 -12.15
C THR A 653 5.28 -1.10 -13.02
N LEU A 654 5.89 -0.48 -14.04
CA LEU A 654 5.19 0.37 -15.01
C LEU A 654 4.21 -0.42 -15.87
N GLU A 655 4.57 -1.63 -16.28
CA GLU A 655 3.67 -2.54 -16.99
C GLU A 655 2.46 -2.89 -16.13
N PHE A 656 2.69 -3.26 -14.86
CA PHE A 656 1.64 -3.51 -13.88
C PHE A 656 0.74 -2.27 -13.70
N LEU A 657 1.30 -1.07 -13.55
CA LEU A 657 0.53 0.17 -13.45
C LEU A 657 -0.29 0.44 -14.73
N SER A 658 0.26 0.15 -15.91
CA SER A 658 -0.42 0.36 -17.20
C SER A 658 -1.60 -0.59 -17.45
N LEU A 659 -1.56 -1.78 -16.86
CA LEU A 659 -2.58 -2.83 -16.99
C LEU A 659 -3.57 -2.85 -15.82
N SER A 660 -3.24 -2.22 -14.70
CA SER A 660 -4.09 -2.21 -13.50
C SER A 660 -5.47 -1.59 -13.72
N ASN A 661 -6.46 -2.07 -12.97
CA ASN A 661 -7.82 -1.51 -12.92
C ASN A 661 -7.98 -0.49 -11.78
N ILE A 662 -6.88 0.15 -11.35
CA ILE A 662 -6.82 1.10 -10.25
C ILE A 662 -6.42 2.46 -10.79
N CYS A 663 -7.19 3.50 -10.49
CA CYS A 663 -6.78 4.90 -10.65
C CYS A 663 -6.05 5.41 -9.42
N TRP A 664 -5.11 6.33 -9.64
CA TRP A 664 -4.31 6.97 -8.59
C TRP A 664 -4.74 8.43 -8.52
N ILE A 665 -5.39 8.80 -7.41
CA ILE A 665 -6.05 10.10 -7.30
C ILE A 665 -5.31 10.95 -6.26
N PRO A 666 -4.91 12.18 -6.61
CA PRO A 666 -4.18 13.03 -5.69
C PRO A 666 -5.03 13.40 -4.49
N VAL A 667 -4.41 13.47 -3.33
CA VAL A 667 -5.02 13.99 -2.11
C VAL A 667 -5.21 15.50 -2.28
N LYS A 668 -6.37 15.99 -1.83
CA LYS A 668 -6.74 17.41 -1.91
C LYS A 668 -6.58 18.11 -0.58
N GLU A 669 -7.00 17.45 0.50
CA GLU A 669 -7.09 18.03 1.83
C GLU A 669 -7.12 16.88 2.84
N ILE A 670 -6.46 17.09 3.98
CA ILE A 670 -6.39 16.12 5.09
C ILE A 670 -6.74 16.86 6.36
N ASN A 671 -7.75 16.39 7.09
CA ASN A 671 -8.20 17.01 8.33
C ASN A 671 -8.20 16.00 9.47
N GLN A 672 -7.58 16.34 10.59
CA GLN A 672 -7.81 15.64 11.85
C GLN A 672 -9.14 16.11 12.44
N ILE A 673 -10.03 15.18 12.73
CA ILE A 673 -11.38 15.46 13.22
C ILE A 673 -11.66 14.61 14.46
N LYS A 674 -12.52 15.11 15.35
CA LYS A 674 -13.11 14.27 16.40
C LYS A 674 -14.20 13.39 15.78
N ASN A 675 -14.29 12.16 16.27
CA ASN A 675 -15.34 11.25 15.85
C ASN A 675 -16.71 11.81 16.27
N ASP A 676 -17.60 12.01 15.31
CA ASP A 676 -18.98 12.47 15.55
C ASP A 676 -19.93 11.33 15.97
N GLU A 677 -19.42 10.09 16.02
CA GLU A 677 -20.14 8.89 16.45
C GLU A 677 -19.43 8.19 17.61
N GLU A 678 -20.17 7.36 18.36
CA GLU A 678 -19.60 6.60 19.49
C GLU A 678 -18.67 5.47 19.00
N PHE A 679 -18.91 4.96 17.79
CA PHE A 679 -18.22 3.78 17.27
C PHE A 679 -17.65 3.97 15.86
N VAL A 680 -16.58 3.24 15.59
CA VAL A 680 -15.96 3.00 14.29
C VAL A 680 -16.07 1.50 13.97
N TYR A 681 -15.92 1.15 12.69
CA TYR A 681 -16.22 -0.20 12.22
C TYR A 681 -15.09 -0.73 11.34
N ASP A 682 -14.89 -2.04 11.31
CA ASP A 682 -13.94 -2.69 10.41
C ASP A 682 -14.48 -4.06 9.94
N LEU A 683 -13.89 -4.62 8.88
CA LEU A 683 -14.21 -5.93 8.34
C LEU A 683 -12.94 -6.78 8.23
N THR A 684 -13.01 -8.02 8.71
CA THR A 684 -11.97 -9.02 8.38
C THR A 684 -12.32 -9.68 7.04
N ILE A 685 -11.42 -9.52 6.07
CA ILE A 685 -11.58 -10.07 4.72
C ILE A 685 -10.56 -11.19 4.51
N GLU A 686 -11.02 -12.31 3.93
CA GLU A 686 -10.16 -13.41 3.51
C GLU A 686 -9.17 -12.97 2.43
N ASP A 687 -7.97 -13.52 2.51
CA ASP A 687 -6.85 -13.35 1.60
C ASP A 687 -6.23 -11.95 1.49
N ASN A 688 -7.00 -11.02 0.95
CA ASN A 688 -6.46 -9.76 0.44
C ASN A 688 -6.48 -8.64 1.51
N HIS A 689 -7.10 -8.92 2.67
CA HIS A 689 -7.19 -8.04 3.84
C HIS A 689 -7.53 -6.58 3.51
N SER A 690 -8.36 -6.38 2.48
CA SER A 690 -8.77 -5.07 2.01
C SER A 690 -10.21 -5.08 1.53
N PHE A 691 -10.85 -3.92 1.57
CA PHE A 691 -12.21 -3.74 1.02
C PHE A 691 -12.34 -2.34 0.41
N ILE A 692 -13.51 -2.06 -0.17
CA ILE A 692 -13.83 -0.75 -0.73
C ILE A 692 -14.79 0.00 0.18
N ALA A 693 -14.37 1.16 0.67
CA ALA A 693 -15.18 2.09 1.47
C ALA A 693 -15.19 3.48 0.81
N ASN A 694 -16.39 4.07 0.62
CA ASN A 694 -16.59 5.32 -0.13
C ASN A 694 -15.92 5.33 -1.53
N GLY A 695 -15.75 4.16 -2.13
CA GLY A 695 -15.07 4.01 -3.42
C GLY A 695 -13.53 4.11 -3.35
N ILE A 696 -12.92 3.96 -2.17
CA ILE A 696 -11.46 3.94 -1.90
C ILE A 696 -11.07 2.57 -1.34
N ILE A 697 -9.86 2.07 -1.63
CA ILE A 697 -9.33 0.80 -1.12
C ILE A 697 -8.65 1.01 0.25
N VAL A 698 -8.98 0.14 1.23
CA VAL A 698 -8.56 0.18 2.65
C VAL A 698 -7.94 -1.16 3.09
N HIS A 699 -6.91 -1.25 3.97
CA HIS A 699 -6.07 -2.48 4.21
C HIS A 699 -5.77 -2.86 5.69
N ASN A 700 -5.43 -4.14 6.01
CA ASN A 700 -5.06 -4.70 7.34
C ASN A 700 -3.76 -5.60 7.35
N THR A 701 -2.86 -5.55 8.37
CA THR A 701 -1.51 -6.28 8.44
C THR A 701 -1.06 -6.69 9.89
N THR A 702 -0.20 -7.74 10.07
CA THR A 702 0.34 -8.33 11.37
C THR A 702 1.88 -8.65 11.44
N THR A 703 2.47 -8.72 12.66
CA THR A 703 3.94 -8.74 12.97
C THR A 703 4.65 -10.11 12.99
N ILE A 704 3.98 -11.22 13.34
CA ILE A 704 4.62 -12.54 13.49
C ILE A 704 5.29 -13.04 12.19
N ALA A 705 4.73 -12.70 11.03
CA ALA A 705 5.29 -13.04 9.72
C ALA A 705 6.67 -12.38 9.48
N LYS A 706 6.91 -11.17 10.01
CA LYS A 706 8.20 -10.47 9.91
C LYS A 706 9.31 -11.27 10.59
N LEU A 707 9.04 -11.75 11.80
CA LEU A 707 10.00 -12.53 12.58
C LEU A 707 10.26 -13.91 11.97
N GLY A 708 9.22 -14.57 11.43
CA GLY A 708 9.38 -15.86 10.77
C GLY A 708 10.30 -15.80 9.56
N ASN A 709 10.11 -14.77 8.73
CA ASN A 709 10.94 -14.50 7.58
C ASN A 709 12.38 -14.06 7.97
N TYR A 710 12.54 -13.30 9.06
CA TYR A 710 13.85 -12.93 9.61
C TYR A 710 14.74 -14.15 9.92
N PHE A 711 14.18 -15.17 10.57
CA PHE A 711 14.91 -16.38 10.93
C PHE A 711 15.11 -17.35 9.76
N ALA A 712 14.10 -17.49 8.89
CA ALA A 712 14.17 -18.36 7.72
C ALA A 712 15.30 -17.94 6.77
N LYS A 713 15.47 -16.63 6.56
CA LYS A 713 16.58 -16.09 5.75
C LYS A 713 17.97 -16.34 6.33
N ARG A 714 18.06 -16.66 7.62
CA ARG A 714 19.32 -16.98 8.32
C ARG A 714 19.54 -18.48 8.46
N GLY A 715 18.92 -19.28 7.59
CA GLY A 715 19.13 -20.72 7.50
C GLY A 715 18.34 -21.55 8.53
N ASN A 716 17.43 -20.95 9.31
CA ASN A 716 16.64 -21.69 10.30
C ASN A 716 15.41 -22.34 9.66
N LYS A 717 15.08 -23.56 10.10
CA LYS A 717 13.81 -24.23 9.82
C LYS A 717 12.75 -23.68 10.77
N VAL A 718 12.00 -22.70 10.27
CA VAL A 718 10.98 -21.99 11.03
C VAL A 718 9.59 -22.63 10.87
N ALA A 719 8.86 -22.76 11.98
CA ALA A 719 7.44 -23.08 12.02
C ALA A 719 6.67 -21.96 12.74
N LEU A 720 5.55 -21.52 12.15
CA LEU A 720 4.58 -20.62 12.76
C LEU A 720 3.45 -21.44 13.39
N VAL A 721 3.11 -21.18 14.64
CA VAL A 721 2.05 -21.90 15.37
C VAL A 721 0.97 -20.92 15.79
N GLY A 722 -0.27 -21.16 15.39
CA GLY A 722 -1.41 -20.32 15.78
C GLY A 722 -2.06 -20.85 17.05
N LEU A 723 -1.76 -20.26 18.20
CA LEU A 723 -2.44 -20.53 19.48
C LEU A 723 -3.36 -19.39 19.92
N ASP A 724 -3.58 -18.40 19.03
CA ASP A 724 -4.64 -17.42 19.19
C ASP A 724 -5.98 -18.09 18.81
N VAL A 725 -6.56 -18.81 19.77
CA VAL A 725 -7.85 -19.52 19.65
C VAL A 725 -9.04 -18.61 19.91
N HIS A 726 -8.82 -17.48 20.58
CA HIS A 726 -9.86 -16.50 20.94
C HIS A 726 -10.08 -15.48 19.85
N ARG A 727 -9.02 -15.04 19.15
CA ARG A 727 -9.15 -14.04 18.11
C ARG A 727 -9.70 -14.67 16.83
N PRO A 728 -10.88 -14.23 16.38
CA PRO A 728 -11.46 -14.82 15.20
C PRO A 728 -10.65 -14.46 13.94
N ALA A 729 -10.50 -15.43 13.03
CA ALA A 729 -9.66 -15.34 11.83
C ALA A 729 -8.14 -15.19 12.07
N ALA A 730 -7.62 -15.28 13.30
CA ALA A 730 -6.18 -15.25 13.56
C ALA A 730 -5.47 -16.47 12.98
N LYS A 731 -6.12 -17.64 13.07
CA LYS A 731 -5.69 -18.91 12.48
C LYS A 731 -5.57 -18.80 10.96
N GLU A 732 -6.58 -18.26 10.29
CA GLU A 732 -6.63 -18.04 8.84
C GLU A 732 -5.60 -17.00 8.40
N GLN A 733 -5.49 -15.89 9.13
CA GLN A 733 -4.52 -14.83 8.86
C GLN A 733 -3.07 -15.34 8.97
N LEU A 734 -2.76 -16.12 10.00
CA LEU A 734 -1.43 -16.69 10.19
C LEU A 734 -1.09 -17.70 9.09
N LYS A 735 -2.01 -18.60 8.74
CA LYS A 735 -1.86 -19.54 7.62
C LYS A 735 -1.49 -18.80 6.35
N GLN A 736 -2.25 -17.77 6.03
CA GLN A 736 -2.10 -17.08 4.77
C GLN A 736 -0.79 -16.28 4.69
N LEU A 737 -0.39 -15.62 5.78
CA LEU A 737 0.90 -14.96 5.87
C LEU A 737 2.06 -15.95 5.76
N ALA A 738 1.91 -17.14 6.32
CA ALA A 738 2.90 -18.20 6.19
C ALA A 738 3.05 -18.65 4.73
N GLU A 739 1.94 -18.91 4.04
CA GLU A 739 1.91 -19.32 2.63
C GLU A 739 2.54 -18.27 1.71
N GLN A 740 2.17 -16.99 1.87
CA GLN A 740 2.73 -15.88 1.08
C GLN A 740 4.25 -15.77 1.21
N ASN A 741 4.80 -16.07 2.39
CA ASN A 741 6.21 -15.94 2.69
C ASN A 741 6.98 -17.27 2.65
N LYS A 742 6.33 -18.35 2.19
CA LYS A 742 6.90 -19.71 2.13
C LYS A 742 7.44 -20.20 3.48
N LEU A 743 6.72 -19.91 4.56
CA LEU A 743 7.02 -20.35 5.91
C LEU A 743 6.13 -21.55 6.28
N ASN A 744 6.66 -22.48 7.06
CA ASN A 744 5.87 -23.62 7.55
C ASN A 744 4.94 -23.14 8.66
N TYR A 745 3.73 -23.70 8.74
CA TYR A 745 2.74 -23.32 9.73
C TYR A 745 1.97 -24.53 10.29
N PHE A 746 1.51 -24.41 11.53
CA PHE A 746 0.73 -25.43 12.24
C PHE A 746 -0.42 -24.77 12.98
N ILE A 747 -1.64 -25.08 12.55
CA ILE A 747 -2.87 -24.42 13.00
C ILE A 747 -3.99 -25.46 13.03
N GLU A 748 -4.78 -25.51 14.11
CA GLU A 748 -5.96 -26.37 14.23
C GLU A 748 -7.22 -25.51 14.22
N PHE A 749 -8.01 -25.62 13.15
CA PHE A 749 -9.22 -24.82 12.95
C PHE A 749 -10.37 -25.22 13.88
N GLU A 750 -10.45 -26.50 14.28
CA GLU A 750 -11.58 -27.06 15.03
C GLU A 750 -11.37 -27.10 16.57
N GLU A 751 -10.19 -26.70 17.08
CA GLU A 751 -9.89 -26.74 18.51
C GLU A 751 -9.86 -25.32 19.11
N ASP A 752 -10.66 -25.12 20.16
CA ASP A 752 -10.88 -23.82 20.81
C ASP A 752 -10.05 -23.68 22.11
N ASP A 753 -9.28 -24.71 22.47
CA ASP A 753 -8.38 -24.71 23.62
C ASP A 753 -6.91 -24.66 23.17
N ALA A 754 -6.24 -23.54 23.45
CA ALA A 754 -4.84 -23.31 23.07
C ALA A 754 -3.87 -24.37 23.64
N ILE A 755 -4.16 -24.94 24.81
CA ILE A 755 -3.32 -25.98 25.44
C ILE A 755 -3.51 -27.31 24.72
N LYS A 756 -4.73 -27.66 24.31
CA LYS A 756 -4.99 -28.86 23.51
C LYS A 756 -4.39 -28.76 22.12
N THR A 757 -4.58 -27.62 21.44
CA THR A 757 -3.96 -27.34 20.14
C THR A 757 -2.45 -27.49 20.22
N TRP A 758 -1.82 -26.95 21.28
CA TRP A 758 -0.39 -27.11 21.49
C TRP A 758 0.02 -28.59 21.64
N LYS A 759 -0.69 -29.39 22.45
CA LYS A 759 -0.38 -30.81 22.66
C LYS A 759 -0.45 -31.64 21.37
N ASN A 760 -1.38 -31.32 20.48
CA ASN A 760 -1.54 -32.00 19.20
C ASN A 760 -0.44 -31.64 18.19
N ILE A 761 -0.01 -30.37 18.20
CA ILE A 761 0.98 -29.83 17.28
C ILE A 761 2.42 -30.15 17.73
N GLU A 762 2.72 -30.10 19.03
CA GLU A 762 4.07 -30.24 19.60
C GLU A 762 4.87 -31.43 19.05
N PRO A 763 4.30 -32.66 18.89
CA PRO A 763 5.02 -33.80 18.34
C PRO A 763 5.52 -33.58 16.90
N LYS A 764 4.79 -32.78 16.10
CA LYS A 764 5.08 -32.48 14.68
C LYS A 764 6.17 -31.41 14.53
N LEU A 765 6.46 -30.66 15.59
CA LEU A 765 7.42 -29.56 15.55
C LEU A 765 8.89 -29.99 15.66
N LYS A 766 9.18 -31.26 15.94
CA LYS A 766 10.53 -31.76 16.28
C LYS A 766 11.61 -31.49 15.22
N GLU A 767 11.23 -31.34 13.96
CA GLU A 767 12.17 -31.04 12.86
C GLU A 767 12.51 -29.53 12.69
N TYR A 768 11.78 -28.65 13.38
CA TYR A 768 11.94 -27.20 13.32
C TYR A 768 12.81 -26.73 14.48
N ASN A 769 13.86 -25.97 14.15
CA ASN A 769 14.78 -25.42 15.15
C ASN A 769 14.29 -24.08 15.72
N VAL A 770 13.35 -23.40 15.04
CA VAL A 770 12.68 -22.19 15.51
C VAL A 770 11.17 -22.35 15.36
N VAL A 771 10.46 -22.31 16.49
CA VAL A 771 9.00 -22.38 16.55
C VAL A 771 8.52 -21.02 17.06
N LEU A 772 7.83 -20.25 16.22
CA LEU A 772 7.21 -18.98 16.58
C LEU A 772 5.74 -19.20 16.89
N ILE A 773 5.30 -18.79 18.07
CA ILE A 773 3.98 -19.06 18.58
C ILE A 773 3.20 -17.75 18.65
N ASP A 774 2.14 -17.64 17.86
CA ASP A 774 1.17 -16.56 17.91
C ASP A 774 0.19 -16.81 19.05
N THR A 775 -0.04 -15.80 19.88
CA THR A 775 -0.95 -15.91 21.03
C THR A 775 -1.89 -14.70 21.06
N ALA A 776 -3.04 -14.88 21.68
CA ALA A 776 -4.04 -13.82 21.83
C ALA A 776 -3.43 -12.52 22.41
N GLY A 777 -3.65 -11.41 21.72
CA GLY A 777 -3.29 -10.06 22.18
C GLY A 777 -4.18 -9.60 23.35
N ARG A 778 -3.65 -8.77 24.26
CA ARG A 778 -4.37 -8.36 25.48
C ARG A 778 -4.15 -6.91 25.87
N HIS A 779 -5.23 -6.33 26.40
CA HIS A 779 -5.23 -5.23 27.35
C HIS A 779 -5.08 -5.76 28.79
N THR A 780 -4.65 -4.88 29.67
CA THR A 780 -4.10 -5.21 31.00
C THR A 780 -5.14 -5.53 32.09
N LEU A 781 -6.42 -5.69 31.74
CA LEU A 781 -7.52 -5.74 32.73
C LEU A 781 -8.23 -7.11 32.87
N ASP A 782 -7.95 -8.13 32.05
CA ASP A 782 -8.64 -9.43 32.13
C ASP A 782 -7.87 -10.52 32.88
N ARG A 783 -8.39 -10.91 34.07
CA ARG A 783 -7.75 -11.88 34.98
C ARG A 783 -7.85 -13.33 34.49
N GLU A 784 -8.91 -13.72 33.80
CA GLU A 784 -9.15 -15.12 33.39
C GLU A 784 -8.22 -15.52 32.26
N LEU A 785 -8.20 -14.68 31.24
CA LEU A 785 -7.28 -14.78 30.14
C LEU A 785 -5.82 -14.75 30.73
N VAL A 786 -5.49 -13.92 31.73
CA VAL A 786 -4.10 -13.84 32.25
C VAL A 786 -3.66 -15.19 32.85
N GLN A 787 -4.58 -15.88 33.50
CA GLN A 787 -4.37 -17.24 34.00
C GLN A 787 -4.18 -18.25 32.86
N GLU A 788 -4.87 -18.07 31.75
CA GLU A 788 -4.70 -18.90 30.54
C GLU A 788 -3.29 -18.75 29.96
N ILE A 789 -2.78 -17.54 29.72
CA ILE A 789 -1.40 -17.38 29.22
C ILE A 789 -0.39 -17.93 30.22
N LYS A 790 -0.61 -17.73 31.51
CA LYS A 790 0.24 -18.30 32.56
C LYS A 790 0.24 -19.83 32.51
N SER A 791 -0.91 -20.43 32.20
CA SER A 791 -1.05 -21.88 32.04
C SER A 791 -0.39 -22.35 30.74
N LEU A 792 -0.63 -21.66 29.63
CA LEU A 792 -0.06 -21.96 28.32
C LEU A 792 1.47 -21.87 28.35
N SER A 793 2.03 -20.82 28.96
CA SER A 793 3.49 -20.67 29.15
C SER A 793 4.09 -21.82 29.97
N LYS A 794 3.38 -22.34 31.00
CA LYS A 794 3.82 -23.53 31.76
C LYS A 794 3.87 -24.80 30.91
N TYR A 795 2.95 -24.97 29.96
CA TYR A 795 2.90 -26.15 29.08
C TYR A 795 3.87 -26.05 27.90
N VAL A 796 3.87 -24.90 27.21
CA VAL A 796 4.74 -24.63 26.05
C VAL A 796 6.22 -24.62 26.45
N LYS A 797 6.50 -24.13 27.68
CA LYS A 797 7.85 -23.87 28.19
C LYS A 797 8.67 -23.08 27.17
N PRO A 798 8.24 -21.85 26.82
CA PRO A 798 8.90 -21.06 25.81
C PRO A 798 10.35 -20.80 26.22
N THR A 799 11.26 -20.93 25.27
CA THR A 799 12.66 -20.57 25.45
C THR A 799 12.80 -19.06 25.62
N GLU A 800 11.95 -18.31 24.91
CA GLU A 800 11.88 -16.85 24.91
C GLU A 800 10.41 -16.41 24.83
N SER A 801 10.06 -15.40 25.63
CA SER A 801 8.72 -14.85 25.77
C SER A 801 8.77 -13.37 25.41
N ILE A 802 8.23 -13.00 24.25
CA ILE A 802 8.44 -11.69 23.64
C ILE A 802 7.13 -10.91 23.61
N LEU A 803 7.14 -9.70 24.18
CA LEU A 803 6.02 -8.77 24.11
C LEU A 803 6.15 -7.87 22.87
N VAL A 804 5.11 -7.80 22.05
CA VAL A 804 5.03 -6.91 20.89
C VAL A 804 4.19 -5.69 21.27
N MET A 805 4.71 -4.49 21.02
CA MET A 805 3.99 -3.24 21.27
C MET A 805 4.30 -2.19 20.19
N PRO A 806 3.40 -1.25 19.92
CA PRO A 806 3.66 -0.15 19.01
C PRO A 806 4.44 0.98 19.70
N ALA A 807 5.27 1.70 18.94
CA ALA A 807 6.11 2.79 19.44
C ALA A 807 5.32 4.03 19.92
N ASP A 808 4.04 4.16 19.53
CA ASP A 808 3.17 5.29 19.85
C ASP A 808 2.65 5.27 21.30
N ILE A 809 2.78 4.12 21.97
CA ILE A 809 2.44 3.93 23.38
C ILE A 809 3.28 4.81 24.33
N GLY A 810 4.46 5.26 23.90
CA GLY A 810 5.31 6.17 24.66
C GLY A 810 5.62 5.65 26.07
N GLN A 811 5.49 6.51 27.09
CA GLN A 811 5.73 6.14 28.49
C GLN A 811 4.78 5.06 29.05
N ALA A 812 3.59 4.86 28.43
CA ALA A 812 2.66 3.82 28.88
C ALA A 812 3.19 2.39 28.64
N ALA A 813 4.22 2.23 27.79
CA ALA A 813 4.97 0.97 27.65
C ALA A 813 5.49 0.44 28.98
N LYS A 814 5.81 1.32 29.95
CA LYS A 814 6.40 0.92 31.23
C LYS A 814 5.43 0.05 32.02
N LYS A 815 4.19 0.51 32.15
CA LYS A 815 3.14 -0.20 32.91
C LYS A 815 2.86 -1.56 32.26
N GLN A 816 2.70 -1.58 30.94
CA GLN A 816 2.41 -2.79 30.19
C GLN A 816 3.56 -3.81 30.28
N SER A 817 4.80 -3.38 30.02
CA SER A 817 5.98 -4.25 30.15
C SER A 817 6.15 -4.81 31.56
N GLN A 818 5.90 -4.00 32.60
CA GLN A 818 6.01 -4.43 33.99
C GLN A 818 4.95 -5.49 34.34
N GLU A 819 3.69 -5.27 33.98
CA GLU A 819 2.60 -6.20 34.28
C GLU A 819 2.79 -7.55 33.59
N PHE A 820 3.26 -7.56 32.34
CA PHE A 820 3.61 -8.79 31.62
C PHE A 820 4.86 -9.47 32.19
N LYS A 821 5.83 -8.68 32.67
CA LYS A 821 7.03 -9.20 33.35
C LYS A 821 6.67 -9.89 34.65
N ASP A 822 5.81 -9.30 35.46
CA ASP A 822 5.38 -9.85 36.75
C ASP A 822 4.50 -11.10 36.59
N THR A 823 3.79 -11.20 35.46
CA THR A 823 2.81 -12.27 35.22
C THR A 823 3.38 -13.49 34.49
N VAL A 824 4.14 -13.27 33.40
CA VAL A 824 4.58 -14.31 32.44
C VAL A 824 6.10 -14.36 32.29
N ASP A 825 6.84 -13.51 33.04
CA ASP A 825 8.29 -13.37 32.98
C ASP A 825 8.82 -13.17 31.54
N ILE A 826 8.37 -12.11 30.88
CA ILE A 826 8.80 -11.79 29.51
C ILE A 826 10.34 -11.65 29.42
N SER A 827 10.92 -12.25 28.38
CA SER A 827 12.36 -12.21 28.13
C SER A 827 12.77 -10.98 27.31
N GLY A 828 11.90 -10.40 26.50
CA GLY A 828 12.19 -9.13 25.81
C GLY A 828 11.01 -8.56 25.06
N VAL A 829 11.24 -7.44 24.36
CA VAL A 829 10.20 -6.65 23.69
C VAL A 829 10.53 -6.46 22.21
N ILE A 830 9.50 -6.44 21.36
CA ILE A 830 9.58 -5.93 19.98
C ILE A 830 8.77 -4.65 19.91
N ILE A 831 9.43 -3.56 19.51
CA ILE A 831 8.76 -2.27 19.30
C ILE A 831 8.49 -2.10 17.81
N THR A 832 7.22 -2.14 17.43
CA THR A 832 6.77 -1.93 16.06
C THR A 832 6.55 -0.44 15.80
N ARG A 833 6.47 -0.03 14.52
CA ARG A 833 6.10 1.34 14.11
C ARG A 833 7.13 2.42 14.53
N MET A 834 8.40 2.06 14.69
CA MET A 834 9.48 2.99 15.10
C MET A 834 9.79 4.08 14.06
N ASP A 835 9.40 3.85 12.81
CA ASP A 835 9.47 4.78 11.69
C ASP A 835 8.39 5.88 11.75
N SER A 836 7.25 5.61 12.40
CA SER A 836 6.02 6.41 12.28
C SER A 836 5.76 7.43 13.39
N THR A 837 6.47 7.39 14.52
CA THR A 837 6.11 8.21 15.70
C THR A 837 7.30 8.85 16.40
N ALA A 838 7.12 10.09 16.88
CA ALA A 838 8.09 10.80 17.72
C ALA A 838 8.21 10.20 19.13
N LYS A 839 7.19 9.45 19.58
CA LYS A 839 7.13 8.84 20.92
C LYS A 839 7.94 7.55 21.08
N GLY A 840 8.63 7.11 20.02
CA GLY A 840 9.46 5.90 20.06
C GLY A 840 10.59 5.96 21.11
N GLY A 841 11.06 7.16 21.46
CA GLY A 841 11.98 7.36 22.58
C GLY A 841 11.36 6.97 23.93
N GLY A 842 10.11 7.37 24.18
CA GLY A 842 9.37 6.99 25.38
C GLY A 842 9.19 5.49 25.54
N ALA A 843 8.85 4.79 24.46
CA ALA A 843 8.66 3.33 24.48
C ALA A 843 9.97 2.56 24.72
N LEU A 844 11.07 2.96 24.06
CA LEU A 844 12.40 2.36 24.27
C LEU A 844 12.88 2.53 25.72
N THR A 845 12.77 3.76 26.24
CA THR A 845 13.23 4.10 27.59
C THR A 845 12.40 3.42 28.67
N ALA A 846 11.09 3.35 28.48
CA ALA A 846 10.18 2.63 29.34
C ALA A 846 10.49 1.13 29.44
N CYS A 847 10.88 0.47 28.33
CA CYS A 847 11.28 -0.94 28.34
C CYS A 847 12.66 -1.15 28.99
N GLY A 848 13.57 -0.18 28.84
CA GLY A 848 14.84 -0.15 29.58
C GLY A 848 14.64 -0.11 31.09
N GLU A 849 13.68 0.67 31.58
CA GLU A 849 13.35 0.77 33.02
C GLU A 849 12.78 -0.54 33.60
N THR A 850 12.07 -1.35 32.81
CA THR A 850 11.45 -2.61 33.28
C THR A 850 12.36 -3.84 33.16
N LYS A 851 13.63 -3.67 32.76
CA LYS A 851 14.59 -4.76 32.46
C LYS A 851 14.11 -5.76 31.39
N ALA A 852 13.03 -5.45 30.67
CA ALA A 852 12.56 -6.18 29.51
C ALA A 852 13.17 -5.54 28.27
N GLY A 853 14.46 -5.84 28.03
CA GLY A 853 15.22 -5.26 26.92
C GLY A 853 14.56 -5.50 25.55
N VAL A 854 14.77 -4.56 24.64
CA VAL A 854 14.19 -4.59 23.29
C VAL A 854 15.06 -5.46 22.39
N TYR A 855 14.49 -6.50 21.80
CA TYR A 855 15.17 -7.40 20.87
C TYR A 855 15.16 -6.87 19.43
N PHE A 856 14.00 -6.42 18.97
CA PHE A 856 13.81 -5.93 17.60
C PHE A 856 13.02 -4.64 17.56
N ILE A 857 13.27 -3.86 16.51
CA ILE A 857 12.43 -2.74 16.11
C ILE A 857 11.88 -2.96 14.70
N GLY A 858 10.59 -2.65 14.52
CA GLY A 858 9.94 -2.62 13.22
C GLY A 858 10.17 -1.26 12.57
N THR A 859 10.77 -1.26 11.37
CA THR A 859 11.19 -0.04 10.65
C THR A 859 10.38 0.21 9.38
N GLY A 860 9.22 -0.45 9.27
CA GLY A 860 8.30 -0.34 8.15
C GLY A 860 7.29 -1.49 8.14
N GLU A 861 6.42 -1.50 7.13
CA GLU A 861 5.30 -2.43 7.04
C GLU A 861 5.60 -3.73 6.27
N LYS A 862 6.67 -3.80 5.47
CA LYS A 862 7.00 -5.02 4.71
C LYS A 862 7.48 -6.11 5.65
N VAL A 863 7.39 -7.35 5.17
CA VAL A 863 7.84 -8.55 5.91
C VAL A 863 9.35 -8.53 6.23
N ASN A 864 10.13 -7.70 5.51
CA ASN A 864 11.57 -7.52 5.74
C ASN A 864 11.92 -6.33 6.64
N ASP A 865 10.94 -5.52 7.02
CA ASP A 865 11.17 -4.23 7.70
C ASP A 865 11.21 -4.45 9.24
N ILE A 866 12.14 -5.31 9.66
CA ILE A 866 12.42 -5.64 11.06
C ILE A 866 13.95 -5.73 11.24
N GLU A 867 14.48 -5.08 12.27
CA GLU A 867 15.92 -5.07 12.57
C GLU A 867 16.18 -5.33 14.06
N GLU A 868 17.34 -5.92 14.39
CA GLU A 868 17.79 -6.09 15.78
C GLU A 868 18.05 -4.72 16.41
N PHE A 869 17.60 -4.54 17.65
CA PHE A 869 17.81 -3.29 18.36
C PHE A 869 19.15 -3.31 19.10
N ASN A 870 20.09 -2.49 18.64
CA ASN A 870 21.33 -2.20 19.35
C ASN A 870 21.34 -0.72 19.78
N PRO A 871 21.29 -0.41 21.10
CA PRO A 871 21.30 0.95 21.61
C PRO A 871 22.49 1.80 21.14
N GLU A 872 23.69 1.23 21.10
CA GLU A 872 24.91 1.94 20.68
C GLU A 872 24.91 2.22 19.18
N SER A 873 24.53 1.24 18.35
CA SER A 873 24.37 1.43 16.91
C SER A 873 23.24 2.40 16.60
N PHE A 874 22.10 2.28 17.28
CA PHE A 874 20.96 3.18 17.12
C PHE A 874 21.32 4.62 17.48
N LEU A 875 22.02 4.83 18.60
CA LEU A 875 22.50 6.14 19.01
C LEU A 875 23.61 6.66 18.07
N SER A 876 24.51 5.82 17.61
CA SER A 876 25.56 6.17 16.64
C SER A 876 24.98 6.59 15.28
N ARG A 877 23.90 5.92 14.83
CA ARG A 877 23.12 6.31 13.65
C ARG A 877 22.45 7.68 13.87
N LEU A 878 21.83 7.90 15.03
CA LEU A 878 21.21 9.19 15.39
C LEU A 878 22.22 10.34 15.50
N LEU A 879 23.42 10.07 16.02
CA LEU A 879 24.51 11.03 16.16
C LEU A 879 25.31 11.23 14.87
N GLY A 880 25.09 10.41 13.85
CA GLY A 880 25.82 10.44 12.58
C GLY A 880 27.27 9.99 12.68
N MET A 881 27.60 9.11 13.64
CA MET A 881 28.96 8.61 13.89
C MET A 881 29.33 7.35 13.07
N GLY A 882 28.42 6.81 12.27
CA GLY A 882 28.67 5.65 11.41
C GLY A 882 28.61 4.32 12.16
N ASP A 883 28.11 3.27 11.50
CA ASP A 883 27.93 1.93 12.08
C ASP A 883 28.75 0.89 11.31
N LEU A 884 29.96 0.61 11.81
CA LEU A 884 30.85 -0.42 11.26
C LEU A 884 30.32 -1.84 11.49
N GLN A 885 29.56 -2.07 12.56
CA GLN A 885 29.10 -3.40 12.99
C GLN A 885 28.03 -3.94 12.02
N SER A 886 27.03 -3.11 11.70
CA SER A 886 25.95 -3.45 10.75
C SER A 886 26.45 -3.66 9.32
N LEU A 887 27.56 -3.02 8.96
CA LEU A 887 28.22 -3.23 7.67
C LEU A 887 28.85 -4.63 7.61
N ILE A 888 29.55 -5.03 8.68
CA ILE A 888 30.17 -6.36 8.79
C ILE A 888 29.11 -7.47 8.76
N GLU A 889 27.97 -7.29 9.44
CA GLU A 889 26.87 -8.27 9.41
C GLU A 889 26.23 -8.41 8.02
N LYS A 890 26.05 -7.31 7.29
CA LYS A 890 25.54 -7.35 5.91
C LYS A 890 26.53 -7.97 4.93
N ILE A 891 27.84 -7.83 5.17
CA ILE A 891 28.89 -8.47 4.36
C ILE A 891 28.94 -9.98 4.63
N LYS A 892 28.76 -10.40 5.89
CA LYS A 892 28.67 -11.81 6.27
C LYS A 892 27.49 -12.55 5.62
N LEU A 893 26.38 -11.86 5.37
CA LEU A 893 25.18 -12.43 4.73
C LEU A 893 25.33 -12.71 3.23
N VAL A 894 26.39 -12.23 2.58
CA VAL A 894 26.55 -12.24 1.11
C VAL A 894 27.73 -13.12 0.67
N THR A 895 28.39 -13.84 1.58
CA THR A 895 29.57 -14.65 1.27
C THR A 895 29.35 -16.13 1.58
N ASP A 896 29.74 -17.01 0.64
CA ASP A 896 29.62 -18.47 0.76
C ASP A 896 30.54 -19.04 1.86
N GLU A 897 30.06 -20.05 2.59
CA GLU A 897 30.76 -20.65 3.75
C GLU A 897 32.11 -21.28 3.39
N ASP A 898 32.27 -21.78 2.16
CA ASP A 898 33.51 -22.40 1.68
C ASP A 898 34.61 -21.37 1.38
N SER A 899 34.22 -20.18 0.90
CA SER A 899 35.14 -19.06 0.66
C SER A 899 35.66 -18.47 1.98
N GLN A 900 34.83 -18.48 3.03
CA GLN A 900 35.21 -18.01 4.36
C GLN A 900 36.28 -18.91 5.01
N LYS A 901 36.13 -20.24 4.93
CA LYS A 901 37.10 -21.18 5.54
C LYS A 901 38.48 -21.12 4.89
N ALA A 902 38.54 -21.04 3.56
CA ALA A 902 39.80 -20.94 2.82
C ALA A 902 40.54 -19.61 3.08
N MET A 903 39.77 -18.53 3.24
CA MET A 903 40.31 -17.20 3.56
C MET A 903 40.78 -17.12 5.02
N GLN A 904 40.06 -17.74 5.94
CA GLN A 904 40.37 -17.75 7.37
C GLN A 904 41.65 -18.54 7.68
N GLN A 905 41.85 -19.70 7.05
CA GLN A 905 43.11 -20.46 7.16
C GLN A 905 44.33 -19.68 6.65
N ARG A 906 44.21 -18.95 5.53
CA ARG A 906 45.33 -18.17 4.96
C ARG A 906 45.66 -16.91 5.77
N LEU A 907 44.66 -16.32 6.42
CA LEU A 907 44.83 -15.20 7.36
C LEU A 907 45.53 -15.64 8.65
N GLU A 908 45.27 -16.86 9.14
CA GLU A 908 45.92 -17.45 10.31
C GLU A 908 47.41 -17.78 10.06
N GLU A 909 47.79 -18.10 8.82
CA GLU A 909 49.18 -18.40 8.42
C GLU A 909 50.04 -17.15 8.13
N GLY A 910 49.45 -15.95 8.15
CA GLY A 910 50.19 -14.68 8.07
C GLY A 910 50.92 -14.38 6.76
N LYS A 911 50.55 -15.03 5.64
CA LYS A 911 51.16 -14.83 4.32
C LYS A 911 50.10 -14.42 3.29
N LEU A 912 50.13 -13.17 2.83
CA LEU A 912 49.29 -12.68 1.73
C LEU A 912 50.03 -12.81 0.40
N SER A 913 49.34 -13.33 -0.62
CA SER A 913 49.78 -13.24 -2.01
C SER A 913 49.37 -11.90 -2.62
N LEU A 914 49.97 -11.55 -3.77
CA LEU A 914 49.53 -10.38 -4.55
C LEU A 914 48.12 -10.54 -5.13
N GLU A 915 47.68 -11.77 -5.37
CA GLU A 915 46.32 -12.09 -5.84
C GLU A 915 45.28 -11.74 -4.77
N ASP A 916 45.53 -12.13 -3.52
CA ASP A 916 44.65 -11.82 -2.38
C ASP A 916 44.49 -10.30 -2.19
N VAL A 917 45.56 -9.54 -2.40
CA VAL A 917 45.55 -8.08 -2.30
C VAL A 917 44.70 -7.44 -3.40
N VAL A 918 44.78 -7.92 -4.64
CA VAL A 918 43.95 -7.40 -5.73
C VAL A 918 42.49 -7.80 -5.56
N GLU A 919 42.21 -9.00 -5.05
CA GLU A 919 40.86 -9.46 -4.75
C GLU A 919 40.20 -8.68 -3.60
N GLN A 920 40.98 -8.33 -2.56
CA GLN A 920 40.57 -7.41 -1.49
C GLN A 920 40.28 -6.00 -2.01
N VAL A 921 41.15 -5.45 -2.87
CA VAL A 921 40.91 -4.11 -3.43
C VAL A 921 39.73 -4.11 -4.41
N LYS A 922 39.49 -5.20 -5.14
CA LYS A 922 38.31 -5.39 -6.00
C LYS A 922 37.01 -5.47 -5.22
N SER A 923 36.99 -6.24 -4.13
CA SER A 923 35.81 -6.36 -3.25
C SER A 923 35.49 -5.04 -2.54
N MET A 924 36.50 -4.20 -2.29
CA MET A 924 36.30 -2.81 -1.84
C MET A 924 35.76 -1.86 -2.93
N GLY A 925 35.89 -2.20 -4.23
CA GLY A 925 35.43 -1.38 -5.36
C GLY A 925 34.03 -1.73 -5.90
N SER A 926 33.53 -2.95 -5.63
CA SER A 926 32.20 -3.41 -6.08
C SER A 926 31.05 -2.93 -5.18
N LEU A 927 31.34 -2.71 -3.90
CA LEU A 927 30.50 -1.95 -2.98
C LEU A 927 31.00 -0.51 -2.98
N GLY A 928 30.12 0.49 -3.06
CA GLY A 928 30.47 1.92 -2.95
C GLY A 928 30.99 2.31 -1.56
N GLY A 929 32.08 1.67 -1.11
CA GLY A 929 32.56 1.65 0.26
C GLY A 929 33.35 2.89 0.63
N PHE A 930 34.00 3.57 -0.31
CA PHE A 930 34.87 4.70 0.04
C PHE A 930 34.11 5.93 0.53
N ASP A 931 32.96 6.25 -0.07
CA ASP A 931 32.10 7.34 0.38
C ASP A 931 31.42 7.04 1.72
N LYS A 932 31.08 5.77 1.98
CA LYS A 932 30.61 5.32 3.29
C LYS A 932 31.71 5.35 4.35
N ILE A 933 32.92 4.91 4.03
CA ILE A 933 34.09 4.99 4.92
C ILE A 933 34.42 6.45 5.25
N LYS A 934 34.33 7.37 4.28
CA LYS A 934 34.50 8.82 4.49
C LYS A 934 33.47 9.40 5.47
N SER A 935 32.24 8.90 5.44
CA SER A 935 31.18 9.27 6.41
C SER A 935 31.34 8.61 7.78
N MET A 936 32.27 7.66 7.93
CA MET A 936 32.43 6.80 9.10
C MET A 936 33.76 7.01 9.86
N ILE A 937 34.65 7.91 9.40
CA ILE A 937 35.91 8.25 10.09
C ILE A 937 35.77 9.60 10.82
N PRO A 938 35.92 9.67 12.15
CA PRO A 938 35.78 10.91 12.91
C PRO A 938 36.81 11.97 12.49
N GLY A 939 36.34 13.18 12.17
CA GLY A 939 37.20 14.36 11.92
C GLY A 939 37.69 14.58 10.48
N MET A 940 37.37 13.68 9.53
CA MET A 940 37.82 13.81 8.13
C MET A 940 36.81 14.54 7.22
N SER A 941 35.61 14.86 7.71
CA SER A 941 34.55 15.56 6.95
C SER A 941 34.86 17.04 6.69
N SER A 942 35.82 17.63 7.40
CA SER A 942 36.22 19.04 7.28
C SER A 942 37.48 19.29 6.45
N ALA A 943 38.16 18.25 5.95
CA ALA A 943 39.34 18.43 5.09
C ALA A 943 38.93 18.51 3.61
N LYS A 944 39.09 19.69 2.99
CA LYS A 944 38.96 19.86 1.54
C LYS A 944 40.11 19.14 0.84
N ILE A 945 39.85 17.94 0.32
CA ILE A 945 40.73 17.28 -0.65
C ILE A 945 40.20 17.63 -2.06
N PRO A 946 41.06 18.08 -2.99
CA PRO A 946 40.64 18.40 -4.36
C PRO A 946 39.97 17.20 -5.03
N GLU A 947 38.85 17.43 -5.71
CA GLU A 947 37.98 16.39 -6.31
C GLU A 947 38.66 15.53 -7.39
N ASN A 948 39.83 15.94 -7.90
CA ASN A 948 40.54 15.28 -9.01
C ASN A 948 41.32 14.00 -8.64
N LEU A 949 41.23 13.49 -7.41
CA LEU A 949 41.95 12.28 -6.97
C LEU A 949 41.10 10.99 -6.96
N MET A 950 39.80 11.07 -7.25
CA MET A 950 38.86 9.95 -7.08
C MET A 950 38.59 9.14 -8.36
N GLU A 951 39.03 9.59 -9.54
CA GLU A 951 38.58 8.99 -10.83
C GLU A 951 39.41 7.80 -11.37
N ASN A 952 40.56 7.42 -10.80
CA ASN A 952 41.47 6.42 -11.43
C ASN A 952 41.66 5.09 -10.69
N GLN A 953 40.75 4.67 -9.80
CA GLN A 953 40.94 3.42 -9.03
C GLN A 953 40.65 2.14 -9.85
N GLN A 954 39.62 2.12 -10.68
CA GLN A 954 39.27 0.95 -11.51
C GLN A 954 40.32 0.65 -12.59
N GLU A 955 40.86 1.70 -13.21
CA GLU A 955 41.94 1.57 -14.20
C GLU A 955 43.24 1.05 -13.56
N LYS A 956 43.52 1.44 -12.30
CA LYS A 956 44.65 0.90 -11.53
C LYS A 956 44.46 -0.58 -11.17
N ILE A 957 43.25 -0.98 -10.77
CA ILE A 957 42.94 -2.39 -10.47
C ILE A 957 43.12 -3.26 -11.71
N SER A 958 42.60 -2.81 -12.86
CA SER A 958 42.79 -3.51 -14.14
C SER A 958 44.28 -3.65 -14.49
N LYS A 959 45.07 -2.57 -14.36
CA LYS A 959 46.54 -2.63 -14.54
C LYS A 959 47.20 -3.62 -13.59
N TRP A 960 46.78 -3.69 -12.33
CA TRP A 960 47.31 -4.66 -11.36
C TRP A 960 46.97 -6.11 -11.71
N GLU A 961 45.81 -6.39 -12.29
CA GLU A 961 45.46 -7.72 -12.78
C GLU A 961 46.36 -8.16 -13.93
N HIS A 962 46.61 -7.26 -14.89
CA HIS A 962 47.51 -7.54 -16.00
C HIS A 962 48.93 -7.78 -15.50
N ILE A 963 49.40 -6.98 -14.53
CA ILE A 963 50.69 -7.16 -13.86
C ILE A 963 50.79 -8.55 -13.22
N ILE A 964 49.77 -8.96 -12.44
CA ILE A 964 49.75 -10.25 -11.75
C ILE A 964 49.69 -11.41 -12.75
N LYS A 965 48.90 -11.30 -13.83
CA LYS A 965 48.84 -12.32 -14.88
C LYS A 965 50.19 -12.56 -15.57
N SER A 966 51.08 -11.55 -15.58
CA SER A 966 52.44 -11.65 -16.12
C SER A 966 53.50 -12.11 -15.10
N MET A 967 53.11 -12.43 -13.86
CA MET A 967 54.00 -12.97 -12.81
C MET A 967 53.97 -14.50 -12.76
N THR A 968 55.07 -15.12 -12.32
CA THR A 968 55.09 -16.54 -11.99
C THR A 968 54.40 -16.80 -10.65
N GLN A 969 53.98 -18.05 -10.39
CA GLN A 969 53.32 -18.40 -9.11
C GLN A 969 54.21 -18.12 -7.90
N GLU A 970 55.52 -18.29 -8.04
CA GLU A 970 56.51 -17.98 -7.01
C GLU A 970 56.59 -16.47 -6.72
N GLU A 971 56.50 -15.63 -7.75
CA GLU A 971 56.53 -14.16 -7.63
C GLU A 971 55.22 -13.60 -7.04
N LYS A 972 54.09 -14.25 -7.34
CA LYS A 972 52.77 -13.90 -6.76
C LYS A 972 52.71 -14.20 -5.27
N ASN A 973 53.27 -15.34 -4.87
CA ASN A 973 53.25 -15.82 -3.49
C ASN A 973 54.35 -15.16 -2.63
N ASN A 974 55.48 -14.77 -3.22
CA ASN A 974 56.60 -14.11 -2.54
C ASN A 974 57.03 -12.79 -3.24
N PRO A 975 56.32 -11.67 -3.01
CA PRO A 975 56.58 -10.40 -3.68
C PRO A 975 57.94 -9.76 -3.34
N GLU A 976 58.61 -10.22 -2.27
CA GLU A 976 59.95 -9.79 -1.89
C GLU A 976 61.01 -10.12 -2.96
N LEU A 977 60.79 -11.16 -3.78
CA LEU A 977 61.65 -11.51 -4.92
C LEU A 977 61.75 -10.39 -5.97
N LEU A 978 60.74 -9.52 -6.05
CA LEU A 978 60.72 -8.38 -6.96
C LEU A 978 61.52 -7.18 -6.43
N LYS A 979 61.93 -7.22 -5.15
CA LYS A 979 62.73 -6.18 -4.48
C LYS A 979 64.21 -6.56 -4.34
N GLU A 980 64.59 -7.78 -4.70
CA GLU A 980 65.98 -8.24 -4.62
C GLU A 980 66.92 -7.44 -5.54
N LYS A 981 68.08 -7.03 -5.01
CA LYS A 981 69.05 -6.15 -5.70
C LYS A 981 69.59 -6.73 -7.03
N ASN A 982 69.70 -8.05 -7.14
CA ASN A 982 70.34 -8.70 -8.30
C ASN A 982 69.35 -9.21 -9.35
N THR A 983 68.14 -9.64 -8.94
CA THR A 983 67.17 -10.29 -9.85
C THR A 983 65.87 -9.50 -10.04
N GLY A 984 65.52 -8.60 -9.10
CA GLY A 984 64.25 -7.88 -9.07
C GLY A 984 64.02 -6.95 -10.27
N THR A 985 65.06 -6.22 -10.71
CA THR A 985 64.97 -5.30 -11.85
C THR A 985 64.67 -6.03 -13.18
N SER A 986 65.25 -7.22 -13.37
CA SER A 986 65.01 -8.06 -14.56
C SER A 986 63.58 -8.60 -14.56
N ARG A 987 63.11 -9.08 -13.40
CA ARG A 987 61.72 -9.58 -13.22
C ARG A 987 60.69 -8.47 -13.43
N ILE A 988 60.89 -7.28 -12.85
CA ILE A 988 60.01 -6.12 -13.05
C ILE A 988 59.95 -5.72 -14.53
N ASN A 989 61.07 -5.67 -15.24
CA ASN A 989 61.10 -5.34 -16.67
C ASN A 989 60.37 -6.39 -17.53
N ARG A 990 60.49 -7.68 -17.20
CA ARG A 990 59.76 -8.75 -17.88
C ARG A 990 58.27 -8.61 -17.66
N ILE A 991 57.84 -8.39 -16.42
CA ILE A 991 56.43 -8.23 -16.04
C ILE A 991 55.85 -6.98 -16.71
N ALA A 992 56.57 -5.86 -16.72
CA ALA A 992 56.17 -4.61 -17.38
C ALA A 992 55.91 -4.81 -18.88
N LYS A 993 56.84 -5.48 -19.57
CA LYS A 993 56.68 -5.84 -20.99
C LYS A 993 55.51 -6.80 -21.23
N GLY A 994 55.34 -7.81 -20.38
CA GLY A 994 54.27 -8.81 -20.51
C GLY A 994 52.86 -8.26 -20.21
N SER A 995 52.77 -7.21 -19.39
CA SER A 995 51.51 -6.60 -18.96
C SER A 995 51.19 -5.27 -19.65
N GLY A 996 52.11 -4.74 -20.47
CA GLY A 996 51.92 -3.48 -21.19
C GLY A 996 51.93 -2.22 -20.29
N VAL A 997 52.57 -2.28 -19.12
CA VAL A 997 52.59 -1.20 -18.12
C VAL A 997 54.00 -0.68 -17.87
N ASN A 998 54.11 0.46 -17.18
CA ASN A 998 55.40 1.00 -16.78
C ASN A 998 55.89 0.40 -15.46
N ASN A 999 57.21 0.38 -15.27
CA ASN A 999 57.83 -0.06 -14.01
C ASN A 999 57.33 0.71 -12.78
N SER A 1000 56.86 1.96 -12.95
CA SER A 1000 56.24 2.76 -11.89
C SER A 1000 54.94 2.14 -11.36
N ASP A 1001 54.16 1.50 -12.22
CA ASP A 1001 52.86 0.92 -11.87
C ASP A 1001 53.04 -0.35 -11.04
N ILE A 1002 54.03 -1.18 -11.40
CA ILE A 1002 54.44 -2.36 -10.64
C ILE A 1002 54.97 -1.95 -9.25
N ARG A 1003 55.78 -0.90 -9.17
CA ARG A 1003 56.25 -0.36 -7.88
C ARG A 1003 55.12 0.21 -7.03
N SER A 1004 54.08 0.77 -7.66
CA SER A 1004 52.87 1.22 -6.95
C SER A 1004 52.10 0.05 -6.34
N LEU A 1005 51.95 -1.06 -7.08
CA LEU A 1005 51.32 -2.28 -6.57
C LEU A 1005 52.09 -2.85 -5.37
N LEU A 1006 53.42 -2.97 -5.47
CA LEU A 1006 54.26 -3.45 -4.38
C LEU A 1006 54.19 -2.56 -3.14
N LYS A 1007 54.08 -1.25 -3.31
CA LYS A 1007 53.90 -0.31 -2.20
C LYS A 1007 52.53 -0.48 -1.52
N GLN A 1008 51.49 -0.80 -2.29
CA GLN A 1008 50.15 -1.09 -1.76
C GLN A 1008 50.12 -2.43 -1.01
N TYR A 1009 50.81 -3.45 -1.53
CA TYR A 1009 51.03 -4.73 -0.88
C TYR A 1009 51.73 -4.56 0.48
N ASP A 1010 52.81 -3.78 0.53
CA ASP A 1010 53.55 -3.51 1.78
C ASP A 1010 52.69 -2.82 2.84
N MET A 1011 51.83 -1.89 2.41
CA MET A 1011 50.90 -1.21 3.29
C MET A 1011 49.88 -2.19 3.91
N LEU A 1012 49.26 -3.04 3.10
CA LEU A 1012 48.28 -4.02 3.57
C LEU A 1012 48.92 -5.12 4.42
N ASN A 1013 50.08 -5.63 4.00
CA ASN A 1013 50.82 -6.63 4.76
C ASN A 1013 51.27 -6.08 6.13
N SER A 1014 51.63 -4.79 6.21
CA SER A 1014 51.94 -4.14 7.48
C SER A 1014 50.72 -3.95 8.41
N MET A 1015 49.52 -3.77 7.85
CA MET A 1015 48.26 -3.71 8.60
C MET A 1015 47.89 -5.11 9.15
N ILE A 1016 48.12 -6.17 8.38
CA ILE A 1016 47.76 -7.54 8.77
C ILE A 1016 48.80 -8.15 9.73
N GLY A 1017 50.09 -7.87 9.52
CA GLY A 1017 51.13 -8.23 10.49
C GLY A 1017 51.01 -7.48 11.82
N SER A 1018 50.20 -6.42 11.89
CA SER A 1018 49.81 -5.79 13.16
C SER A 1018 48.50 -6.33 13.72
N SER A 1019 47.61 -6.94 12.93
CA SER A 1019 46.37 -7.57 13.41
C SER A 1019 46.56 -9.00 13.96
N SER A 1020 47.61 -9.72 13.57
CA SER A 1020 47.91 -11.08 14.07
C SER A 1020 48.29 -11.15 15.56
N GLN A 1021 48.50 -10.00 16.22
CA GLN A 1021 48.67 -9.91 17.68
C GLN A 1021 47.35 -9.60 18.43
N PHE A 1022 46.19 -9.61 17.76
CA PHE A 1022 44.90 -9.22 18.33
C PHE A 1022 43.96 -10.42 18.50
N ASP A 1023 43.44 -10.55 19.71
CA ASP A 1023 42.40 -11.49 20.10
C ASP A 1023 41.02 -10.92 19.73
N PRO A 1024 40.22 -11.59 18.87
CA PRO A 1024 38.92 -11.09 18.39
C PRO A 1024 37.86 -10.89 19.49
N GLU A 1025 38.05 -11.46 20.68
CA GLU A 1025 37.04 -11.42 21.75
C GLU A 1025 37.16 -10.21 22.70
N LYS A 1026 38.16 -9.32 22.52
CA LYS A 1026 38.33 -8.14 23.39
C LYS A 1026 38.36 -6.80 22.63
N PRO A 1027 37.60 -5.77 23.08
CA PRO A 1027 37.64 -4.45 22.47
C PRO A 1027 39.01 -3.78 22.67
N MET A 1028 39.50 -3.13 21.62
CA MET A 1028 40.84 -2.54 21.56
C MET A 1028 40.98 -1.36 22.52
N SER A 1029 42.08 -1.30 23.29
CA SER A 1029 42.29 -0.21 24.25
C SER A 1029 42.70 1.10 23.56
N GLN A 1030 42.30 2.24 24.14
CA GLN A 1030 42.60 3.59 23.64
C GLN A 1030 44.12 3.85 23.46
N LYS A 1031 44.94 3.21 24.31
CA LYS A 1031 46.41 3.30 24.26
C LYS A 1031 47.01 2.54 23.07
N GLN A 1032 46.35 1.47 22.62
CA GLN A 1032 46.72 0.71 21.43
C GLN A 1032 46.33 1.47 20.15
N MET A 1033 45.14 2.08 20.10
CA MET A 1033 44.72 2.96 19.00
C MET A 1033 45.67 4.15 18.81
N MET A 1034 46.10 4.81 19.89
CA MET A 1034 47.08 5.91 19.80
C MET A 1034 48.45 5.47 19.29
N LYS A 1035 48.90 4.25 19.61
CA LYS A 1035 50.17 3.69 19.13
C LYS A 1035 50.12 3.44 17.63
N MET A 1036 48.96 3.00 17.14
CA MET A 1036 48.68 2.79 15.71
C MET A 1036 48.68 4.14 14.96
N ALA A 1037 47.97 5.15 15.46
CA ALA A 1037 47.92 6.49 14.87
C ALA A 1037 49.29 7.18 14.80
N LYS A 1038 50.14 7.04 15.83
CA LYS A 1038 51.52 7.57 15.83
C LYS A 1038 52.43 6.92 14.79
N LYS A 1039 52.20 5.64 14.44
CA LYS A 1039 52.95 4.92 13.41
C LYS A 1039 52.57 5.38 12.00
N PHE A 1040 51.27 5.66 11.78
CA PHE A 1040 50.75 6.18 10.51
C PHE A 1040 51.20 7.62 10.19
N MET A 1041 51.43 8.45 11.21
CA MET A 1041 51.85 9.85 11.05
C MET A 1041 53.35 10.05 10.76
N LYS A 1042 54.19 9.00 10.81
CA LYS A 1042 55.64 9.09 10.53
C LYS A 1042 56.00 8.60 9.11
N GLY A 1043 55.40 9.21 8.09
CA GLY A 1043 55.81 9.08 6.68
C GLY A 1043 56.49 10.36 6.19
N LYS A 1044 57.83 10.35 6.18
CA LYS A 1044 58.80 11.37 5.70
C LYS A 1044 58.27 12.62 4.96
N LYS A 1045 58.58 13.80 5.53
CA LYS A 1045 58.58 15.11 4.86
C LYS A 1045 59.37 15.07 3.54
N PHE A 1046 58.77 15.53 2.45
CA PHE A 1046 59.52 16.09 1.32
C PHE A 1046 58.98 17.49 1.01
N LYS A 1047 59.94 18.41 0.83
CA LYS A 1047 59.75 19.85 0.63
C LYS A 1047 59.00 20.11 -0.68
N PHE A 1048 58.09 21.10 -0.64
CA PHE A 1048 57.44 21.69 -1.81
C PHE A 1048 58.44 22.39 -2.72
#